data_AF-A0A932CQZ9-F1
#
_entry.id   AF-A0A932CQZ9-F1
#
_cell.length_a   1.000
_cell.length_b   1.000
_cell.length_c   1.000
_cell.angle_alpha   90.00
_cell.angle_beta   90.00
_cell.angle_gamma   90.00
#
_symmetry.space_group_name_H-M   'P 1'
#
loop_
_entity.id
_entity.type
_entity.pdbx_description
1 polymer ?
#
loop_
_entity_poly.entity_id
_entity_poly.type
_entity_poly.pdbx_seq_one_letter_code
_entity_poly.pdbx_strand_id
1 'polypeptide(L)'
;METFQYSRWDNTQHPFRIDPDDLLNELADDLMKHGDLKAALRSVMRRGMRGQMGSGFEGIREMIQRLKQQKQQRLERYDLNSIFNDLNRRLEQILRQERATLRKQAKDGRAGKSQKKEASRKLKSLDRLPQSFAGRIQGLQDYSFADAEAGKAFQELMDSLKQQALGSYFKELAQRLREMTPEEIQQLKQMLADLNDLMDRKIWGERPDFEGFMRKHGHLFGAHPPQSLEELIQRLQEQSARLSALFQSLPTDLRDALEEMLEAAWMDPEMAAELAELAANLDFLHPAERKGYPFSGQDPLPLEKAMALMDELQKIDTLQDQIEALGKKGRLEEVDEKLLEEILGPEGKRELEKLKALEKELEEAGYLRRQGNRLELTPKAIRKIGLKALLNIFDRLKASRQGGHRTDRRGLGVEATHETKAYEFGDPLRLHLQQTLMRSVHRGGPGTPIQIRPEDFEVYREDQLTQCSTVLMLDQSHSMGLNGYFEAAKRVTLALHSLIQTQYPRDHLYVIGFSDLAREIRCEEIPETTWNTYTQGTNMHHALMIARKLLSRSRSGQRQIIMITDGEPTAHLEHGQSFFNYPPSHRTLQQTLLEVKRCTQEEIVINTFMLEQDPRLMKFIHEVTKINRGRAFFSSPSHLGEYIVTDYITHRRRRIA
;
A
#
# COMPACT_ATOMS: atom_id res chain seq x y z
N MET A 1 -6.48 31.99 9.57
CA MET A 1 -5.11 32.54 9.47
C MET A 1 -4.19 31.50 10.07
N GLU A 2 -3.40 30.82 9.25
CA GLU A 2 -2.34 29.94 9.75
C GLU A 2 -1.28 30.83 10.41
N THR A 3 -1.03 30.59 11.70
CA THR A 3 0.01 31.26 12.46
C THR A 3 1.32 30.50 12.28
N PHE A 4 2.31 31.14 11.66
CA PHE A 4 3.66 30.58 11.50
C PHE A 4 4.56 31.12 12.61
N GLN A 5 5.24 30.21 13.32
CA GLN A 5 6.20 30.56 14.37
C GLN A 5 7.60 30.21 13.86
N TYR A 6 8.46 31.22 13.71
CA TYR A 6 9.84 31.05 13.27
C TYR A 6 10.77 30.97 14.47
N SER A 7 11.64 29.96 14.50
CA SER A 7 12.72 29.82 15.47
C SER A 7 14.07 29.84 14.75
N ARG A 8 15.13 30.17 15.50
CA ARG A 8 16.50 30.18 14.98
C ARG A 8 16.98 28.73 14.82
N TRP A 9 17.55 28.39 13.66
CA TRP A 9 18.11 27.07 13.39
C TRP A 9 19.23 26.74 14.38
N ASP A 10 19.04 25.72 15.21
CA ASP A 10 19.95 25.33 16.30
C ASP A 10 20.41 23.86 16.20
N ASN A 11 20.21 23.23 15.03
CA ASN A 11 20.48 21.81 14.74
C ASN A 11 19.65 20.79 15.55
N THR A 12 18.71 21.23 16.38
CA THR A 12 17.70 20.32 16.98
C THR A 12 16.48 20.14 16.08
N GLN A 13 16.30 21.01 15.08
CA GLN A 13 15.23 20.88 14.09
C GLN A 13 15.61 19.86 13.02
N HIS A 14 14.76 18.85 12.82
CA HIS A 14 14.86 17.88 11.73
C HIS A 14 13.63 17.97 10.82
N PRO A 15 13.47 19.05 10.03
CA PRO A 15 12.24 19.34 9.28
C PRO A 15 11.89 18.27 8.22
N PHE A 16 12.85 17.41 7.87
CA PHE A 16 12.69 16.34 6.88
C PHE A 16 12.58 14.94 7.50
N ARG A 17 12.65 14.83 8.84
CA ARG A 17 12.44 13.56 9.54
C ARG A 17 10.95 13.35 9.73
N ILE A 18 10.52 12.10 9.62
CA ILE A 18 9.13 11.75 9.85
C ILE A 18 8.85 11.94 11.33
N ASP A 19 7.81 12.71 11.66
CA ASP A 19 7.34 12.79 13.04
C ASP A 19 6.66 11.46 13.39
N PRO A 20 7.18 10.69 14.38
CA PRO A 20 6.56 9.43 14.79
C PRO A 20 5.12 9.60 15.26
N ASP A 21 4.74 10.81 15.69
CA ASP A 21 3.39 11.14 16.11
C ASP A 21 2.42 11.23 14.93
N ASP A 22 2.83 11.91 13.86
CA ASP A 22 2.07 12.00 12.62
C ASP A 22 1.93 10.63 11.96
N LEU A 23 3.02 9.85 11.97
CA LEU A 23 3.01 8.48 11.45
C LEU A 23 2.07 7.57 12.25
N LEU A 24 2.10 7.63 13.58
CA LEU A 24 1.17 6.88 14.42
C LEU A 24 -0.29 7.30 14.15
N ASN A 25 -0.52 8.59 13.93
CA ASN A 25 -1.85 9.12 13.66
C ASN A 25 -2.43 8.59 12.34
N GLU A 26 -1.62 8.52 11.28
CA GLU A 26 -2.00 7.91 10.00
C GLU A 26 -2.25 6.40 10.12
N LEU A 27 -1.38 5.70 10.85
CA LEU A 27 -1.53 4.27 11.10
C LEU A 27 -2.77 3.94 11.90
N ALA A 28 -3.13 4.78 12.87
CA ALA A 28 -4.30 4.57 13.71
C ALA A 28 -5.60 4.53 12.89
N ASP A 29 -5.74 5.39 11.88
CA ASP A 29 -6.95 5.42 11.04
C ASP A 29 -7.11 4.13 10.20
N ASP A 30 -6.02 3.58 9.66
CA ASP A 30 -6.04 2.32 8.90
C ASP A 30 -6.14 1.08 9.83
N LEU A 31 -5.49 1.13 11.00
CA LEU A 31 -5.58 0.07 12.01
C LEU A 31 -7.01 -0.08 12.54
N MET A 32 -7.70 1.03 12.80
CA MET A 32 -9.07 0.99 13.29
C MET A 32 -10.04 0.36 12.29
N LYS A 33 -9.76 0.46 10.98
CA LYS A 33 -10.56 -0.17 9.92
C LYS A 33 -10.35 -1.68 9.83
N HIS A 34 -9.09 -2.12 9.82
CA HIS A 34 -8.75 -3.50 9.43
C HIS A 34 -8.31 -4.40 10.59
N GLY A 35 -7.92 -3.81 11.74
CA GLY A 35 -7.46 -4.55 12.92
C GLY A 35 -6.07 -5.21 12.77
N ASP A 36 -5.36 -4.98 11.67
CA ASP A 36 -4.02 -5.52 11.43
C ASP A 36 -3.01 -4.39 11.27
N LEU A 37 -2.08 -4.31 12.22
CA LEU A 37 -0.99 -3.34 12.23
C LEU A 37 -0.05 -3.49 11.03
N LYS A 38 0.27 -4.72 10.59
CA LYS A 38 1.11 -4.95 9.41
C LYS A 38 0.40 -4.52 8.12
N ALA A 39 -0.91 -4.73 8.05
CA ALA A 39 -1.72 -4.21 6.94
C ALA A 39 -1.78 -2.68 6.94
N ALA A 40 -1.94 -2.05 8.11
CA ALA A 40 -1.93 -0.59 8.26
C ALA A 40 -0.57 0.01 7.83
N LEU A 41 0.55 -0.56 8.30
CA LEU A 41 1.90 -0.15 7.87
C LEU A 41 2.05 -0.25 6.35
N ARG A 42 1.69 -1.38 5.74
CA ARG A 42 1.72 -1.54 4.27
C ARG A 42 0.83 -0.53 3.54
N SER A 43 -0.34 -0.22 4.10
CA SER A 43 -1.26 0.78 3.53
C SER A 43 -0.62 2.17 3.49
N VAL A 44 -0.03 2.61 4.61
CA VAL A 44 0.67 3.89 4.71
C VAL A 44 1.90 3.90 3.79
N MET A 45 2.73 2.87 3.76
CA MET A 45 3.87 2.77 2.84
C MET A 45 3.44 2.88 1.37
N ARG A 46 2.32 2.24 1.02
CA ARG A 46 1.81 2.26 -0.35
C ARG A 46 1.24 3.62 -0.73
N ARG A 47 0.55 4.30 0.20
CA ARG A 47 -0.11 5.59 -0.01
C ARG A 47 0.88 6.76 0.06
N GLY A 48 1.90 6.67 0.90
CA GLY A 48 2.70 7.81 1.32
C GLY A 48 2.01 8.61 2.42
N MET A 49 2.71 9.61 2.95
CA MET A 49 2.18 10.52 3.97
C MET A 49 2.65 11.95 3.69
N ARG A 50 1.74 12.92 3.90
CA ARG A 50 2.04 14.35 3.95
C ARG A 50 1.75 14.85 5.36
N GLY A 51 2.77 15.29 6.07
CA GLY A 51 2.71 15.87 7.41
C GLY A 51 2.52 17.40 7.40
N GLN A 52 2.34 17.98 8.58
CA GLN A 52 1.86 19.35 8.75
C GLN A 52 2.89 20.45 8.41
N MET A 53 4.18 20.13 8.28
CA MET A 53 5.26 21.08 7.96
C MET A 53 6.13 20.65 6.77
N GLY A 54 5.56 19.88 5.83
CA GLY A 54 6.34 19.27 4.74
C GLY A 54 7.17 18.06 5.18
N SER A 55 7.07 17.66 6.45
CA SER A 55 7.43 16.32 6.91
C SER A 55 6.58 15.29 6.16
N GLY A 56 7.15 14.15 5.78
CA GLY A 56 6.43 13.17 4.98
C GLY A 56 7.33 12.37 4.08
N PHE A 57 6.70 11.45 3.35
CA PHE A 57 7.39 10.62 2.37
C PHE A 57 6.48 10.26 1.20
N GLU A 58 7.11 10.12 0.04
CA GLU A 58 6.45 9.61 -1.16
C GLU A 58 6.12 8.13 -0.96
N GLY A 59 4.88 7.77 -1.28
CA GLY A 59 4.47 6.38 -1.23
C GLY A 59 5.06 5.56 -2.37
N ILE A 60 5.04 4.23 -2.22
CA ILE A 60 5.37 3.27 -3.28
C ILE A 60 4.62 3.59 -4.58
N ARG A 61 3.33 3.99 -4.48
CA ARG A 61 2.53 4.38 -5.66
C ARG A 61 3.10 5.56 -6.41
N GLU A 62 3.61 6.56 -5.69
CA GLU A 62 4.16 7.77 -6.27
C GLU A 62 5.52 7.49 -6.92
N MET A 63 6.37 6.67 -6.28
CA MET A 63 7.61 6.19 -6.89
C MET A 63 7.36 5.40 -8.18
N ILE A 64 6.40 4.47 -8.18
CA ILE A 64 5.99 3.73 -9.40
C ILE A 64 5.51 4.71 -10.47
N GLN A 65 4.72 5.71 -10.09
CA GLN A 65 4.22 6.71 -11.04
C GLN A 65 5.37 7.53 -11.66
N ARG A 66 6.37 7.94 -10.86
CA ARG A 66 7.58 8.62 -11.36
C ARG A 66 8.39 7.73 -12.29
N LEU A 67 8.57 6.46 -11.95
CA LEU A 67 9.25 5.49 -12.82
C LEU A 67 8.49 5.32 -14.15
N LYS A 68 7.16 5.22 -14.12
CA LYS A 68 6.33 5.17 -15.33
C LYS A 68 6.46 6.43 -16.17
N GLN A 69 6.51 7.60 -15.52
CA GLN A 69 6.70 8.87 -16.21
C GLN A 69 8.08 8.95 -16.87
N GLN A 70 9.15 8.56 -16.19
CA GLN A 70 10.51 8.48 -16.74
C GLN A 70 10.57 7.53 -17.95
N LYS A 71 9.95 6.35 -17.82
CA LYS A 71 9.81 5.40 -18.93
C LYS A 71 9.10 6.04 -20.12
N GLN A 72 7.93 6.63 -19.89
CA GLN A 72 7.12 7.23 -20.96
C GLN A 72 7.84 8.39 -21.65
N GLN A 73 8.49 9.29 -20.90
CA GLN A 73 9.27 10.40 -21.46
C GLN A 73 10.38 9.94 -22.40
N ARG A 74 11.03 8.82 -22.08
CA ARG A 74 12.07 8.22 -22.94
C ARG A 74 11.48 7.63 -24.23
N LEU A 75 10.33 6.95 -24.13
CA LEU A 75 9.63 6.35 -25.27
C LEU A 75 9.02 7.39 -26.22
N GLU A 76 8.54 8.50 -25.69
CA GLU A 76 7.94 9.61 -26.46
C GLU A 76 8.98 10.52 -27.11
N ARG A 77 10.25 10.43 -26.72
CA ARG A 77 11.31 11.28 -27.28
C ARG A 77 11.84 10.72 -28.60
N TYR A 78 12.14 9.42 -28.63
CA TYR A 78 12.87 8.79 -29.72
C TYR A 78 11.97 7.99 -30.66
N ASP A 79 12.34 7.96 -31.94
CA ASP A 79 11.70 7.15 -32.97
C ASP A 79 12.64 6.03 -33.44
N LEU A 80 12.27 4.77 -33.16
CA LEU A 80 13.00 3.61 -33.71
C LEU A 80 12.72 3.38 -35.21
N ASN A 81 11.62 3.93 -35.75
CA ASN A 81 11.34 3.81 -37.19
C ASN A 81 12.35 4.58 -38.04
N SER A 82 13.04 5.57 -37.47
CA SER A 82 14.11 6.31 -38.14
C SER A 82 15.22 5.40 -38.70
N ILE A 83 15.58 4.32 -37.98
CA ILE A 83 16.58 3.34 -38.42
C ILE A 83 16.13 2.68 -39.73
N PHE A 84 14.87 2.23 -39.77
CA PHE A 84 14.30 1.59 -40.96
C PHE A 84 14.13 2.58 -42.13
N ASN A 85 13.65 3.79 -41.85
CA ASN A 85 13.44 4.82 -42.85
C ASN A 85 14.75 5.22 -43.54
N ASP A 86 15.85 5.32 -42.78
CA ASP A 86 17.17 5.62 -43.33
C ASP A 86 17.72 4.48 -44.19
N LEU A 87 17.58 3.22 -43.76
CA LEU A 87 17.98 2.04 -44.52
C LEU A 87 17.21 1.92 -45.83
N ASN A 88 15.88 2.08 -45.78
CA ASN A 88 15.03 1.99 -46.96
C ASN A 88 15.33 3.14 -47.96
N ARG A 89 15.58 4.35 -47.47
CA ARG A 89 15.98 5.49 -48.31
C ARG A 89 17.29 5.22 -49.05
N ARG A 90 18.30 4.66 -48.37
CA ARG A 90 19.58 4.30 -49.01
C ARG A 90 19.40 3.20 -50.05
N LEU A 91 18.63 2.15 -49.74
CA LEU A 91 18.32 1.08 -50.69
C LEU A 91 17.60 1.61 -51.93
N GLU A 92 16.64 2.51 -51.76
CA GLU A 92 15.96 3.16 -52.88
C GLU A 92 16.91 4.00 -53.74
N GLN A 93 17.86 4.72 -53.14
CA GLN A 93 18.86 5.48 -53.89
C GLN A 93 19.72 4.58 -54.77
N ILE A 94 20.19 3.45 -54.22
CA ILE A 94 20.95 2.42 -54.95
C ILE A 94 20.14 1.89 -56.14
N LEU A 95 18.89 1.49 -55.89
CA LEU A 95 18.00 0.99 -56.94
C LEU A 95 17.69 2.03 -58.01
N ARG A 96 17.53 3.30 -57.64
CA ARG A 96 17.32 4.41 -58.59
C ARG A 96 18.55 4.61 -59.47
N GLN A 97 19.76 4.54 -58.91
CA GLN A 97 21.01 4.66 -59.65
C GLN A 97 21.18 3.52 -60.66
N GLU A 98 21.02 2.26 -60.23
CA GLU A 98 21.11 1.10 -61.12
C GLU A 98 20.07 1.17 -62.25
N ARG A 99 18.80 1.52 -61.93
CA ARG A 99 17.74 1.69 -62.94
C ARG A 99 18.08 2.79 -63.94
N ALA A 100 18.70 3.89 -63.52
CA ALA A 100 19.12 4.97 -64.41
C ALA A 100 20.22 4.51 -65.38
N THR A 101 21.23 3.80 -64.87
CA THR A 101 22.34 3.25 -65.65
C THR A 101 21.85 2.22 -66.68
N LEU A 102 20.98 1.29 -66.29
CA LEU A 102 20.37 0.31 -67.19
C LEU A 102 19.49 0.96 -68.27
N ARG A 103 18.70 2.00 -67.92
CA ARG A 103 17.88 2.75 -68.90
C ARG A 103 18.75 3.45 -69.93
N LYS A 104 19.90 4.00 -69.51
CA LYS A 104 20.87 4.63 -70.41
C LYS A 104 21.48 3.60 -71.36
N GLN A 105 21.92 2.44 -70.85
CA GLN A 105 22.48 1.35 -71.66
C GLN A 105 21.46 0.75 -72.64
N ALA A 106 20.19 0.64 -72.26
CA ALA A 106 19.12 0.16 -73.14
C ALA A 106 18.81 1.12 -74.31
N LYS A 107 18.96 2.43 -74.09
CA LYS A 107 18.68 3.49 -75.08
C LYS A 107 19.90 3.93 -75.90
N ASP A 108 21.12 3.58 -75.49
CA ASP A 108 22.34 4.02 -76.16
C ASP A 108 22.45 3.43 -77.58
N GLY A 109 22.54 4.30 -78.60
CA GLY A 109 22.68 3.90 -80.01
C GLY A 109 23.94 3.07 -80.31
N ARG A 110 24.99 3.18 -79.46
CA ARG A 110 26.30 2.52 -79.64
C ARG A 110 26.39 1.15 -78.96
N ALA A 111 25.43 0.78 -78.11
CA ALA A 111 25.42 -0.51 -77.41
C ALA A 111 24.96 -1.65 -78.34
N GLY A 112 25.62 -2.80 -78.27
CA GLY A 112 25.28 -3.97 -79.08
C GLY A 112 23.88 -4.53 -78.77
N LYS A 113 23.23 -5.20 -79.75
CA LYS A 113 21.89 -5.82 -79.57
C LYS A 113 21.81 -6.75 -78.35
N SER A 114 22.91 -7.41 -77.99
CA SER A 114 22.99 -8.28 -76.80
C SER A 114 22.92 -7.47 -75.49
N GLN A 115 23.72 -6.40 -75.36
CA GLN A 115 23.74 -5.53 -74.18
C GLN A 115 22.40 -4.82 -73.93
N LYS A 116 21.70 -4.39 -74.99
CA LYS A 116 20.35 -3.82 -74.87
C LYS A 116 19.31 -4.82 -74.36
N LYS A 117 19.40 -6.08 -74.83
CA LYS A 117 18.52 -7.16 -74.37
C LYS A 117 18.81 -7.52 -72.91
N GLU A 118 20.07 -7.54 -72.52
CA GLU A 118 20.50 -7.80 -71.14
C GLU A 118 20.04 -6.69 -70.20
N ALA A 119 20.29 -5.42 -70.53
CA ALA A 119 19.83 -4.28 -69.73
C ALA A 119 18.30 -4.26 -69.57
N SER A 120 17.55 -4.59 -70.64
CA SER A 120 16.08 -4.70 -70.58
C SER A 120 15.59 -5.87 -69.72
N ARG A 121 16.34 -6.98 -69.67
CA ARG A 121 16.04 -8.13 -68.79
C ARG A 121 16.29 -7.76 -67.33
N LYS A 122 17.42 -7.10 -67.03
CA LYS A 122 17.78 -6.62 -65.68
C LYS A 122 16.80 -5.55 -65.16
N LEU A 123 16.29 -4.66 -66.02
CA LEU A 123 15.23 -3.73 -65.64
C LEU A 123 13.94 -4.46 -65.22
N LYS A 124 13.52 -5.46 -66.00
CA LYS A 124 12.34 -6.29 -65.68
C LYS A 124 12.51 -7.10 -64.39
N SER A 125 13.73 -7.53 -64.04
CA SER A 125 13.98 -8.20 -62.77
C SER A 125 13.90 -7.23 -61.59
N LEU A 126 14.47 -6.02 -61.73
CA LEU A 126 14.36 -4.97 -60.71
C LEU A 126 12.93 -4.45 -60.50
N ASP A 127 12.06 -4.53 -61.52
CA ASP A 127 10.64 -4.16 -61.42
C ASP A 127 9.79 -5.26 -60.77
N ARG A 128 10.29 -6.50 -60.70
CA ARG A 128 9.64 -7.65 -60.06
C ARG A 128 10.07 -7.87 -58.61
N LEU A 129 10.98 -7.05 -58.09
CA LEU A 129 11.41 -7.15 -56.69
C LEU A 129 10.20 -6.97 -55.75
N PRO A 130 10.16 -7.71 -54.63
CA PRO A 130 9.13 -7.55 -53.61
C PRO A 130 9.03 -6.10 -53.08
N GLN A 131 7.87 -5.74 -52.54
CA GLN A 131 7.69 -4.41 -51.96
C GLN A 131 8.35 -4.27 -50.59
N SER A 132 8.49 -5.36 -49.83
CA SER A 132 9.13 -5.40 -48.51
C SER A 132 10.64 -5.18 -48.59
N PHE A 133 11.22 -4.58 -47.54
CA PHE A 133 12.66 -4.34 -47.44
C PHE A 133 13.45 -5.66 -47.50
N ALA A 134 13.03 -6.67 -46.73
CA ALA A 134 13.62 -8.02 -46.70
C ALA A 134 13.71 -8.64 -48.11
N GLY A 135 12.58 -8.69 -48.82
CA GLY A 135 12.51 -9.31 -50.14
C GLY A 135 13.32 -8.55 -51.20
N ARG A 136 13.48 -7.23 -51.07
CA ARG A 136 14.39 -6.45 -51.94
C ARG A 136 15.85 -6.80 -51.66
N ILE A 137 16.25 -6.90 -50.40
CA ILE A 137 17.62 -7.25 -50.02
C ILE A 137 17.95 -8.66 -50.53
N GLN A 138 17.08 -9.64 -50.28
CA GLN A 138 17.28 -11.02 -50.74
C GLN A 138 17.37 -11.12 -52.27
N GLY A 139 16.47 -10.46 -53.00
CA GLY A 139 16.50 -10.42 -54.46
C GLY A 139 17.73 -9.71 -55.05
N LEU A 140 18.46 -8.94 -54.23
CA LEU A 140 19.68 -8.23 -54.62
C LEU A 140 20.97 -8.91 -54.14
N GLN A 141 20.91 -9.89 -53.23
CA GLN A 141 22.12 -10.59 -52.74
C GLN A 141 22.87 -11.29 -53.87
N ASP A 142 22.15 -11.96 -54.77
CA ASP A 142 22.72 -12.65 -55.95
C ASP A 142 22.71 -11.78 -57.22
N TYR A 143 22.40 -10.49 -57.09
CA TYR A 143 22.23 -9.60 -58.23
C TYR A 143 23.55 -8.99 -58.71
N SER A 144 23.86 -9.17 -60.00
CA SER A 144 25.00 -8.53 -60.65
C SER A 144 24.67 -7.12 -61.14
N PHE A 145 25.13 -6.11 -60.40
CA PHE A 145 25.00 -4.68 -60.72
C PHE A 145 25.75 -4.31 -62.00
N ALA A 146 25.11 -3.51 -62.87
CA ALA A 146 25.75 -2.92 -64.04
C ALA A 146 26.49 -1.61 -63.69
N ASP A 147 26.04 -0.91 -62.64
CA ASP A 147 26.70 0.27 -62.10
C ASP A 147 27.65 -0.11 -60.95
N ALA A 148 28.95 0.16 -61.14
CA ALA A 148 29.98 -0.19 -60.15
C ALA A 148 29.87 0.63 -58.85
N GLU A 149 29.33 1.84 -58.90
CA GLU A 149 29.10 2.67 -57.70
C GLU A 149 27.85 2.18 -56.95
N ALA A 150 26.77 1.81 -57.66
CA ALA A 150 25.58 1.24 -57.03
C ALA A 150 25.87 -0.10 -56.35
N GLY A 151 26.68 -0.96 -56.99
CA GLY A 151 27.13 -2.22 -56.39
C GLY A 151 27.96 -2.01 -55.12
N LYS A 152 28.90 -1.04 -55.12
CA LYS A 152 29.65 -0.66 -53.91
C LYS A 152 28.75 -0.12 -52.82
N ALA A 153 27.82 0.78 -53.16
CA ALA A 153 26.88 1.36 -52.20
C ALA A 153 25.94 0.30 -51.61
N PHE A 154 25.54 -0.72 -52.38
CA PHE A 154 24.79 -1.87 -51.86
C PHE A 154 25.63 -2.71 -50.89
N GLN A 155 26.89 -2.95 -51.22
CA GLN A 155 27.80 -3.67 -50.35
C GLN A 155 28.06 -2.90 -49.04
N GLU A 156 28.25 -1.58 -49.11
CA GLU A 156 28.36 -0.70 -47.94
C GLU A 156 27.06 -0.65 -47.11
N LEU A 157 25.88 -0.67 -47.76
CA LEU A 157 24.59 -0.79 -47.08
C LEU A 157 24.51 -2.12 -46.32
N MET A 158 24.88 -3.23 -46.96
CA MET A 158 24.88 -4.56 -46.37
C MET A 158 25.89 -4.67 -45.23
N ASP A 159 27.07 -4.08 -45.38
CA ASP A 159 28.10 -4.04 -44.35
C ASP A 159 27.68 -3.15 -43.18
N SER A 160 27.03 -2.00 -43.43
CA SER A 160 26.44 -1.15 -42.40
C SER A 160 25.28 -1.85 -41.67
N LEU A 161 24.38 -2.52 -42.39
CA LEU A 161 23.27 -3.28 -41.81
C LEU A 161 23.81 -4.40 -40.93
N LYS A 162 24.82 -5.15 -41.41
CA LYS A 162 25.52 -6.17 -40.63
C LYS A 162 26.20 -5.54 -39.42
N GLN A 163 26.94 -4.45 -39.57
CA GLN A 163 27.65 -3.78 -38.45
C GLN A 163 26.72 -3.16 -37.41
N GLN A 164 25.56 -2.67 -37.84
CA GLN A 164 24.59 -2.03 -36.94
C GLN A 164 23.72 -3.09 -36.27
N ALA A 165 23.13 -4.03 -37.02
CA ALA A 165 22.32 -5.12 -36.47
C ALA A 165 23.15 -6.08 -35.60
N LEU A 166 24.41 -6.31 -35.98
CA LEU A 166 25.39 -7.05 -35.22
C LEU A 166 26.29 -6.04 -34.52
N GLY A 167 25.81 -5.48 -33.40
CA GLY A 167 26.63 -4.63 -32.54
C GLY A 167 27.95 -5.30 -32.12
N SER A 168 28.81 -4.60 -31.38
CA SER A 168 30.13 -5.11 -30.92
C SER A 168 30.08 -6.55 -30.39
N TYR A 169 29.01 -6.91 -29.68
CA TYR A 169 28.74 -8.25 -29.16
C TYR A 169 28.62 -9.34 -30.23
N PHE A 170 27.80 -9.14 -31.25
CA PHE A 170 27.65 -10.11 -32.33
C PHE A 170 28.83 -10.09 -33.29
N LYS A 171 29.57 -8.98 -33.40
CA LYS A 171 30.81 -8.92 -34.17
C LYS A 171 31.89 -9.80 -33.55
N GLU A 172 32.07 -9.76 -32.22
CA GLU A 172 32.95 -10.70 -31.52
C GLU A 172 32.46 -12.14 -31.63
N LEU A 173 31.15 -12.39 -31.51
CA LEU A 173 30.56 -13.72 -31.64
C LEU A 173 30.71 -14.29 -33.06
N ALA A 174 30.33 -13.53 -34.09
CA ALA A 174 30.40 -13.93 -35.49
C ALA A 174 31.84 -14.04 -35.98
N GLN A 175 32.76 -13.22 -35.45
CA GLN A 175 34.19 -13.34 -35.74
C GLN A 175 34.79 -14.57 -35.07
N ARG A 176 34.47 -14.83 -33.79
CA ARG A 176 34.84 -16.09 -33.12
C ARG A 176 34.27 -17.32 -33.83
N LEU A 177 32.99 -17.29 -34.23
CA LEU A 177 32.35 -18.41 -34.95
C LEU A 177 32.95 -18.65 -36.34
N ARG A 178 33.45 -17.60 -37.02
CA ARG A 178 34.15 -17.75 -38.31
C ARG A 178 35.61 -18.18 -38.15
N GLU A 179 36.23 -17.84 -37.03
CA GLU A 179 37.59 -18.25 -36.66
C GLU A 179 37.62 -19.64 -36.00
N MET A 180 36.46 -20.15 -35.58
CA MET A 180 36.30 -21.47 -34.98
C MET A 180 36.46 -22.60 -36.01
N THR A 181 37.19 -23.62 -35.61
CA THR A 181 37.29 -24.89 -36.30
C THR A 181 35.96 -25.65 -36.26
N PRO A 182 35.70 -26.57 -37.22
CA PRO A 182 34.55 -27.46 -37.16
C PRO A 182 34.48 -28.26 -35.85
N GLU A 183 35.62 -28.57 -35.22
CA GLU A 183 35.65 -29.22 -33.91
C GLU A 183 35.13 -28.33 -32.77
N GLU A 184 35.46 -27.02 -32.78
CA GLU A 184 34.97 -26.07 -31.77
C GLU A 184 33.46 -25.78 -31.90
N ILE A 185 32.95 -25.77 -33.13
CA ILE A 185 31.49 -25.68 -33.40
C ILE A 185 30.78 -26.90 -32.82
N GLN A 186 31.36 -28.10 -32.96
CA GLN A 186 30.79 -29.32 -32.38
C GLN A 186 30.81 -29.30 -30.84
N GLN A 187 31.87 -28.74 -30.23
CA GLN A 187 31.94 -28.56 -28.78
C GLN A 187 30.88 -27.60 -28.26
N LEU A 188 30.65 -26.48 -28.96
CA LEU A 188 29.61 -25.52 -28.62
C LEU A 188 28.21 -26.13 -28.70
N LYS A 189 27.92 -26.92 -29.74
CA LYS A 189 26.67 -27.68 -29.86
C LYS A 189 26.47 -28.62 -28.67
N GLN A 190 27.50 -29.40 -28.34
CA GLN A 190 27.44 -30.33 -27.21
C GLN A 190 27.21 -29.59 -25.87
N MET A 191 27.77 -28.39 -25.73
CA MET A 191 27.51 -27.55 -24.55
C MET A 191 26.06 -27.07 -24.50
N LEU A 192 25.47 -26.64 -25.62
CA LEU A 192 24.06 -26.23 -25.68
C LEU A 192 23.12 -27.40 -25.37
N ALA A 193 23.39 -28.57 -25.94
CA ALA A 193 22.64 -29.80 -25.65
C ALA A 193 22.71 -30.16 -24.16
N ASP A 194 23.91 -30.18 -23.58
CA ASP A 194 24.09 -30.48 -22.16
C ASP A 194 23.44 -29.41 -21.26
N LEU A 195 23.39 -28.15 -21.70
CA LEU A 195 22.71 -27.06 -20.97
C LEU A 195 21.18 -27.22 -21.02
N ASN A 196 20.61 -27.56 -22.17
CA ASN A 196 19.20 -27.88 -22.32
C ASN A 196 18.81 -29.05 -21.41
N ASP A 197 19.62 -30.10 -21.37
CA ASP A 197 19.44 -31.26 -20.49
C ASP A 197 19.44 -30.88 -18.99
N LEU A 198 20.29 -29.93 -18.57
CA LEU A 198 20.29 -29.41 -17.19
C LEU A 198 19.03 -28.59 -16.88
N MET A 199 18.57 -27.78 -17.82
CA MET A 199 17.37 -26.96 -17.64
C MET A 199 16.11 -27.81 -17.59
N ASP A 200 15.99 -28.83 -18.45
CA ASP A 200 14.90 -29.78 -18.44
C ASP A 200 14.78 -30.48 -17.08
N ARG A 201 15.91 -31.01 -16.57
CA ARG A 201 15.94 -31.63 -15.24
C ARG A 201 15.48 -30.66 -14.14
N LYS A 202 15.88 -29.40 -14.21
CA LYS A 202 15.42 -28.36 -13.28
C LYS A 202 13.92 -28.09 -13.40
N ILE A 203 13.39 -28.03 -14.63
CA ILE A 203 11.96 -27.86 -14.93
C ILE A 203 11.14 -29.01 -14.33
N TRP A 204 11.65 -30.24 -14.42
CA TRP A 204 11.04 -31.44 -13.84
C TRP A 204 11.25 -31.60 -12.32
N GLY A 205 11.92 -30.63 -11.67
CA GLY A 205 12.14 -30.61 -10.21
C GLY A 205 13.29 -31.51 -9.73
N GLU A 206 14.13 -32.00 -10.63
CA GLU A 206 15.34 -32.76 -10.31
C GLU A 206 16.50 -31.84 -9.91
N ARG A 207 17.56 -32.40 -9.30
CA ARG A 207 18.80 -31.67 -9.00
C ARG A 207 19.80 -31.86 -10.14
N PRO A 208 19.99 -30.88 -11.03
CA PRO A 208 20.94 -30.96 -12.13
C PRO A 208 22.41 -30.94 -11.64
N ASP A 209 23.28 -31.73 -12.29
CA ASP A 209 24.73 -31.78 -12.00
C ASP A 209 25.48 -30.65 -12.70
N PHE A 210 25.41 -29.46 -12.10
CA PHE A 210 26.12 -28.29 -12.61
C PHE A 210 27.65 -28.42 -12.52
N GLU A 211 28.18 -29.12 -11.51
CA GLU A 211 29.62 -29.38 -11.39
C GLU A 211 30.14 -30.29 -12.51
N GLY A 212 29.35 -31.28 -12.93
CA GLY A 212 29.61 -32.10 -14.11
C GLY A 212 29.67 -31.29 -15.40
N PHE A 213 28.70 -30.38 -15.59
CA PHE A 213 28.68 -29.46 -16.73
C PHE A 213 29.89 -28.53 -16.75
N MET A 214 30.24 -27.93 -15.61
CA MET A 214 31.41 -27.05 -15.52
C MET A 214 32.73 -27.81 -15.69
N ARG A 215 32.83 -29.09 -15.31
CA ARG A 215 34.00 -29.93 -15.61
C ARG A 215 34.16 -30.18 -17.11
N LYS A 216 33.06 -30.38 -17.83
CA LYS A 216 33.06 -30.69 -19.27
C LYS A 216 33.24 -29.43 -20.13
N HIS A 217 32.58 -28.32 -19.76
CA HIS A 217 32.45 -27.12 -20.59
C HIS A 217 33.01 -25.84 -19.96
N GLY A 218 33.54 -25.90 -18.74
CA GLY A 218 34.01 -24.72 -18.00
C GLY A 218 35.09 -23.90 -18.73
N HIS A 219 35.86 -24.54 -19.61
CA HIS A 219 36.87 -23.89 -20.45
C HIS A 219 36.28 -22.88 -21.44
N LEU A 220 34.99 -22.98 -21.77
CA LEU A 220 34.29 -22.08 -22.69
C LEU A 220 33.84 -20.76 -22.04
N PHE A 221 33.79 -20.65 -20.71
CA PHE A 221 33.26 -19.49 -19.99
C PHE A 221 34.31 -18.40 -19.65
N GLY A 222 35.56 -18.56 -20.10
CA GLY A 222 36.60 -17.53 -19.97
C GLY A 222 36.99 -17.19 -18.52
N ALA A 223 37.36 -15.93 -18.26
CA ALA A 223 37.90 -15.48 -16.97
C ALA A 223 36.87 -15.37 -15.83
N HIS A 224 35.56 -15.44 -16.13
CA HIS A 224 34.49 -15.28 -15.15
C HIS A 224 33.38 -16.33 -15.32
N PRO A 225 33.69 -17.61 -15.02
CA PRO A 225 32.71 -18.68 -15.10
C PRO A 225 31.57 -18.48 -14.07
N PRO A 226 30.34 -18.90 -14.42
CA PRO A 226 29.22 -18.93 -13.46
C PRO A 226 29.52 -19.88 -12.30
N GLN A 227 29.16 -19.48 -11.08
CA GLN A 227 29.37 -20.27 -9.87
C GLN A 227 28.22 -21.22 -9.57
N SER A 228 27.03 -20.97 -10.12
CA SER A 228 25.86 -21.85 -10.01
C SER A 228 25.03 -21.89 -11.28
N LEU A 229 24.18 -22.91 -11.40
CA LEU A 229 23.20 -23.00 -12.47
C LEU A 229 22.19 -21.85 -12.39
N GLU A 230 21.80 -21.40 -11.20
CA GLU A 230 20.96 -20.19 -11.04
C GLU A 230 21.62 -18.96 -11.64
N GLU A 231 22.91 -18.74 -11.38
CA GLU A 231 23.64 -17.60 -11.91
C GLU A 231 23.75 -17.66 -13.44
N LEU A 232 24.02 -18.84 -14.00
CA LEU A 232 24.07 -19.03 -15.45
C LEU A 232 22.71 -18.75 -16.10
N ILE A 233 21.63 -19.31 -15.55
CA ILE A 233 20.26 -19.09 -16.05
C ILE A 233 19.91 -17.59 -15.96
N GLN A 234 20.22 -16.93 -14.85
CA GLN A 234 19.94 -15.50 -14.68
C GLN A 234 20.66 -14.66 -15.75
N ARG A 235 21.96 -14.91 -15.99
CA ARG A 235 22.73 -14.21 -17.03
C ARG A 235 22.11 -14.41 -18.42
N LEU A 236 21.72 -15.64 -18.76
CA LEU A 236 21.09 -15.98 -20.05
C LEU A 236 19.72 -15.33 -20.21
N GLN A 237 18.92 -15.28 -19.14
CA GLN A 237 17.61 -14.62 -19.13
C GLN A 237 17.76 -13.11 -19.35
N GLU A 238 18.68 -12.46 -18.63
CA GLU A 238 18.94 -11.02 -18.80
C GLU A 238 19.34 -10.69 -20.25
N GLN A 239 20.19 -11.52 -20.86
CA GLN A 239 20.62 -11.35 -22.26
C GLN A 239 19.48 -11.62 -23.26
N SER A 240 18.73 -12.71 -23.09
CA SER A 240 17.61 -13.07 -23.96
C SER A 240 16.52 -12.02 -23.92
N ALA A 241 16.14 -11.55 -22.73
CA ALA A 241 15.12 -10.53 -22.55
C ALA A 241 15.47 -9.21 -23.27
N ARG A 242 16.73 -8.78 -23.23
CA ARG A 242 17.21 -7.58 -23.95
C ARG A 242 17.06 -7.73 -25.47
N LEU A 243 17.50 -8.87 -26.00
CA LEU A 243 17.44 -9.15 -27.44
C LEU A 243 15.99 -9.25 -27.90
N SER A 244 15.14 -9.97 -27.17
CA SER A 244 13.72 -10.10 -27.49
C SER A 244 12.99 -8.76 -27.41
N ALA A 245 13.23 -7.95 -26.38
CA ALA A 245 12.60 -6.63 -26.24
C ALA A 245 13.00 -5.67 -27.38
N LEU A 246 14.29 -5.66 -27.76
CA LEU A 246 14.77 -4.91 -28.90
C LEU A 246 14.11 -5.41 -30.19
N PHE A 247 14.14 -6.72 -30.44
CA PHE A 247 13.56 -7.32 -31.63
C PHE A 247 12.06 -7.01 -31.78
N GLN A 248 11.33 -7.08 -30.67
CA GLN A 248 9.91 -6.73 -30.60
C GLN A 248 9.61 -5.22 -30.71
N SER A 249 10.59 -4.37 -30.43
CA SER A 249 10.49 -2.92 -30.61
C SER A 249 10.84 -2.46 -32.04
N LEU A 250 11.50 -3.30 -32.84
CA LEU A 250 11.81 -2.99 -34.23
C LEU A 250 10.54 -3.03 -35.10
N PRO A 251 10.47 -2.21 -36.17
CA PRO A 251 9.42 -2.29 -37.18
C PRO A 251 9.33 -3.70 -37.78
N THR A 252 8.11 -4.17 -38.04
CA THR A 252 7.85 -5.53 -38.55
C THR A 252 8.70 -5.87 -39.77
N ASP A 253 8.77 -4.98 -40.77
CA ASP A 253 9.55 -5.21 -41.99
C ASP A 253 11.06 -5.38 -41.74
N LEU A 254 11.61 -4.70 -40.72
CA LEU A 254 13.03 -4.83 -40.35
C LEU A 254 13.25 -6.10 -39.53
N ARG A 255 12.29 -6.43 -38.67
CA ARG A 255 12.28 -7.66 -37.88
C ARG A 255 12.33 -8.89 -38.79
N ASP A 256 11.40 -8.97 -39.74
CA ASP A 256 11.30 -10.08 -40.69
C ASP A 256 12.59 -10.20 -41.52
N ALA A 257 13.14 -9.07 -41.96
CA ALA A 257 14.41 -9.05 -42.69
C ALA A 257 15.59 -9.60 -41.88
N LEU A 258 15.65 -9.28 -40.58
CA LEU A 258 16.70 -9.78 -39.69
C LEU A 258 16.51 -11.26 -39.37
N GLU A 259 15.28 -11.71 -39.14
CA GLU A 259 14.92 -13.11 -38.94
C GLU A 259 15.39 -13.97 -40.13
N GLU A 260 15.00 -13.60 -41.35
CA GLU A 260 15.39 -14.32 -42.58
C GLU A 260 16.93 -14.31 -42.79
N MET A 261 17.60 -13.20 -42.46
CA MET A 261 19.06 -13.12 -42.54
C MET A 261 19.77 -13.98 -41.49
N LEU A 262 19.21 -14.10 -40.29
CA LEU A 262 19.75 -14.94 -39.23
C LEU A 262 19.54 -16.43 -39.56
N GLU A 263 18.36 -16.81 -40.06
CA GLU A 263 18.09 -18.16 -40.55
C GLU A 263 19.03 -18.56 -41.68
N ALA A 264 19.33 -17.65 -42.62
CA ALA A 264 20.25 -17.92 -43.72
C ALA A 264 21.74 -17.93 -43.30
N ALA A 265 22.11 -17.22 -42.23
CA ALA A 265 23.48 -17.18 -41.71
C ALA A 265 23.83 -18.39 -40.83
N TRP A 266 22.83 -19.02 -40.20
CA TRP A 266 22.99 -20.25 -39.45
C TRP A 266 23.02 -21.46 -40.40
N MET A 267 24.22 -21.80 -40.84
CA MET A 267 24.48 -22.89 -41.80
C MET A 267 24.18 -24.31 -41.24
N ASP A 268 23.82 -24.45 -39.95
CA ASP A 268 23.69 -25.74 -39.27
C ASP A 268 22.32 -25.92 -38.59
N PRO A 269 21.45 -26.83 -39.10
CA PRO A 269 20.10 -27.02 -38.58
C PRO A 269 20.06 -27.62 -37.17
N GLU A 270 21.12 -28.33 -36.74
CA GLU A 270 21.18 -28.89 -35.38
C GLU A 270 21.44 -27.80 -34.34
N MET A 271 22.33 -26.84 -34.66
CA MET A 271 22.61 -25.72 -33.74
C MET A 271 21.37 -24.83 -33.56
N ALA A 272 20.58 -24.63 -34.62
CA ALA A 272 19.33 -23.90 -34.56
C ALA A 272 18.30 -24.59 -33.65
N ALA A 273 18.22 -25.92 -33.70
CA ALA A 273 17.34 -26.70 -32.83
C ALA A 273 17.70 -26.54 -31.35
N GLU A 274 18.99 -26.65 -31.00
CA GLU A 274 19.46 -26.49 -29.62
C GLU A 274 19.20 -25.09 -29.06
N LEU A 275 19.36 -24.04 -29.88
CA LEU A 275 19.05 -22.66 -29.47
C LEU A 275 17.54 -22.42 -29.32
N ALA A 276 16.71 -23.04 -30.15
CA ALA A 276 15.26 -22.95 -30.05
C ALA A 276 14.76 -23.64 -28.77
N GLU A 277 15.32 -24.79 -28.42
CA GLU A 277 15.04 -25.51 -27.18
C GLU A 277 15.50 -24.70 -25.95
N LEU A 278 16.68 -24.11 -25.99
CA LEU A 278 17.18 -23.20 -24.96
C LEU A 278 16.21 -22.05 -24.71
N ALA A 279 15.75 -21.40 -25.79
CA ALA A 279 14.80 -20.30 -25.70
C ALA A 279 13.44 -20.73 -25.11
N ALA A 280 12.96 -21.94 -25.46
CA ALA A 280 11.73 -22.50 -24.91
C ALA A 280 11.85 -22.80 -23.40
N ASN A 281 12.97 -23.38 -22.98
CA ASN A 281 13.26 -23.70 -21.59
C ASN A 281 13.41 -22.44 -20.71
N LEU A 282 14.06 -21.40 -21.22
CA LEU A 282 14.14 -20.11 -20.55
C LEU A 282 12.77 -19.45 -20.37
N ASP A 283 11.90 -19.53 -21.38
CA ASP A 283 10.54 -19.00 -21.32
C ASP A 283 9.65 -19.76 -20.32
N PHE A 284 9.79 -21.08 -20.26
CA PHE A 284 9.06 -21.90 -19.31
C PHE A 284 9.45 -21.59 -17.86
N LEU A 285 10.75 -21.43 -17.59
CA LEU A 285 11.27 -21.13 -16.26
C LEU A 285 10.89 -19.73 -15.78
N HIS A 286 10.78 -18.76 -16.69
CA HIS A 286 10.34 -17.40 -16.41
C HIS A 286 9.49 -16.86 -17.57
N PRO A 287 8.15 -16.99 -17.51
CA PRO A 287 7.27 -16.35 -18.48
C PRO A 287 7.29 -14.85 -18.24
N ALA A 288 8.27 -14.16 -18.82
CA ALA A 288 8.32 -12.71 -18.83
C ALA A 288 7.22 -12.20 -19.78
N GLU A 289 6.55 -11.11 -19.41
CA GLU A 289 5.75 -10.36 -20.37
C GLU A 289 6.71 -9.79 -21.42
N ARG A 290 6.86 -10.51 -22.53
CA ARG A 290 7.63 -10.07 -23.70
C ARG A 290 6.86 -8.91 -24.35
N LYS A 291 6.98 -7.72 -23.75
CA LYS A 291 6.40 -6.49 -24.25
C LYS A 291 7.50 -5.67 -24.90
N GLY A 292 7.45 -5.59 -26.22
CA GLY A 292 8.20 -4.57 -26.95
C GLY A 292 7.88 -3.18 -26.41
N TYR A 293 8.87 -2.31 -26.45
CA TYR A 293 8.72 -0.92 -26.04
C TYR A 293 8.06 -0.12 -27.18
N PRO A 294 6.88 0.50 -26.97
CA PRO A 294 6.21 1.26 -28.02
C PRO A 294 6.83 2.66 -28.13
N PHE A 295 7.84 2.81 -28.98
CA PHE A 295 8.43 4.12 -29.28
C PHE A 295 7.45 4.94 -30.13
N SER A 296 7.26 6.20 -29.76
CA SER A 296 6.33 7.12 -30.45
C SER A 296 6.90 8.52 -30.66
N GLY A 297 8.21 8.69 -30.47
CA GLY A 297 8.86 9.98 -30.60
C GLY A 297 9.15 10.41 -32.03
N GLN A 298 10.00 11.44 -32.16
CA GLN A 298 10.39 12.03 -33.44
C GLN A 298 11.92 12.12 -33.61
N ASP A 299 12.68 12.07 -32.50
CA ASP A 299 14.13 12.17 -32.56
C ASP A 299 14.71 10.88 -33.16
N PRO A 300 15.50 10.96 -34.25
CA PRO A 300 16.12 9.78 -34.84
C PRO A 300 17.11 9.16 -33.86
N LEU A 301 17.07 7.83 -33.73
CA LEU A 301 17.89 7.10 -32.76
C LEU A 301 18.77 6.07 -33.47
N PRO A 302 20.10 6.25 -33.50
CA PRO A 302 21.03 5.23 -33.97
C PRO A 302 20.95 3.96 -33.12
N LEU A 303 21.20 2.80 -33.73
CA LEU A 303 21.04 1.50 -33.08
C LEU A 303 21.91 1.33 -31.81
N GLU A 304 23.15 1.83 -31.79
CA GLU A 304 23.99 1.80 -30.58
C GLU A 304 23.35 2.55 -29.40
N LYS A 305 22.74 3.72 -29.67
CA LYS A 305 22.02 4.49 -28.66
C LYS A 305 20.69 3.85 -28.30
N ALA A 306 20.05 3.16 -29.25
CA ALA A 306 18.85 2.36 -28.98
C ALA A 306 19.14 1.23 -27.99
N MET A 307 20.25 0.50 -28.15
CA MET A 307 20.64 -0.56 -27.21
C MET A 307 20.88 -0.01 -25.80
N ALA A 308 21.62 1.10 -25.66
CA ALA A 308 21.83 1.75 -24.37
C ALA A 308 20.51 2.20 -23.72
N LEU A 309 19.58 2.73 -24.53
CA LEU A 309 18.26 3.13 -24.06
C LEU A 309 17.40 1.94 -23.61
N MET A 310 17.51 0.80 -24.28
CA MET A 310 16.82 -0.44 -23.87
C MET A 310 17.33 -0.94 -22.52
N ASP A 311 18.65 -0.91 -22.30
CA ASP A 311 19.22 -1.26 -21.00
C ASP A 311 18.66 -0.36 -19.89
N GLU A 312 18.54 0.95 -20.14
CA GLU A 312 17.91 1.89 -19.20
C GLU A 312 16.42 1.59 -18.95
N LEU A 313 15.66 1.23 -19.99
CA LEU A 313 14.23 0.91 -19.87
C LEU A 313 14.00 -0.40 -19.10
N GLN A 314 14.84 -1.42 -19.31
CA GLN A 314 14.78 -2.68 -18.58
C GLN A 314 15.14 -2.48 -17.11
N LYS A 315 16.11 -1.62 -16.81
CA LYS A 315 16.44 -1.20 -15.44
C LYS A 315 15.24 -0.56 -14.74
N ILE A 316 14.48 0.31 -15.44
CA ILE A 316 13.24 0.88 -14.89
C ILE A 316 12.22 -0.22 -14.59
N ASP A 317 11.99 -1.14 -15.52
CA ASP A 317 11.00 -2.20 -15.34
C ASP A 317 11.35 -3.11 -14.17
N THR A 318 12.63 -3.48 -14.04
CA THR A 318 13.15 -4.25 -12.90
C THR A 318 12.89 -3.53 -11.57
N LEU A 319 13.15 -2.21 -11.51
CA LEU A 319 12.85 -1.41 -10.31
C LEU A 319 11.35 -1.30 -10.04
N GLN A 320 10.52 -1.14 -11.07
CA GLN A 320 9.07 -1.11 -10.90
C GLN A 320 8.56 -2.40 -10.28
N ASP A 321 9.04 -3.54 -10.75
CA ASP A 321 8.68 -4.86 -10.22
C ASP A 321 9.15 -5.05 -8.78
N GLN A 322 10.39 -4.65 -8.46
CA GLN A 322 10.93 -4.69 -7.09
C GLN A 322 10.10 -3.82 -6.12
N ILE A 323 9.77 -2.60 -6.52
CA ILE A 323 8.99 -1.66 -5.70
C ILE A 323 7.53 -2.11 -5.57
N GLU A 324 6.94 -2.70 -6.62
CA GLU A 324 5.60 -3.28 -6.56
C GLU A 324 5.56 -4.52 -5.65
N ALA A 325 6.58 -5.37 -5.72
CA ALA A 325 6.74 -6.53 -4.84
C ALA A 325 6.85 -6.10 -3.37
N LEU A 326 7.56 -5.01 -3.08
CA LEU A 326 7.66 -4.40 -1.76
C LEU A 326 6.29 -4.00 -1.21
N GLY A 327 5.42 -3.41 -2.04
CA GLY A 327 4.04 -3.08 -1.65
C GLY A 327 3.15 -4.29 -1.36
N LYS A 328 3.41 -5.44 -2.00
CA LYS A 328 2.63 -6.68 -1.82
C LYS A 328 3.13 -7.53 -0.65
N LYS A 329 4.42 -7.84 -0.64
CA LYS A 329 5.08 -8.78 0.28
C LYS A 329 5.67 -8.09 1.53
N GLY A 330 5.86 -6.78 1.51
CA GLY A 330 6.42 -6.02 2.63
C GLY A 330 7.92 -6.26 2.88
N ARG A 331 8.64 -6.83 1.91
CA ARG A 331 10.09 -7.06 2.01
C ARG A 331 10.84 -5.88 1.43
N LEU A 332 11.44 -5.11 2.32
CA LEU A 332 12.16 -3.88 2.03
C LEU A 332 13.59 -4.11 1.50
N GLU A 333 14.16 -5.29 1.74
CA GLU A 333 15.56 -5.62 1.46
C GLU A 333 15.83 -5.95 -0.02
N GLU A 334 14.80 -6.14 -0.84
CA GLU A 334 14.90 -6.64 -2.23
C GLU A 334 15.05 -5.51 -3.29
N VAL A 335 15.01 -4.23 -2.91
CA VAL A 335 15.09 -3.10 -3.85
C VAL A 335 16.52 -2.59 -4.00
N ASP A 336 17.01 -2.47 -5.24
CA ASP A 336 18.32 -1.90 -5.55
C ASP A 336 18.33 -0.37 -5.36
N GLU A 337 18.92 0.09 -4.25
CA GLU A 337 19.05 1.50 -3.90
C GLU A 337 19.94 2.29 -4.86
N LYS A 338 20.98 1.66 -5.43
CA LYS A 338 21.91 2.34 -6.34
C LYS A 338 21.22 2.61 -7.67
N LEU A 339 20.49 1.62 -8.16
CA LEU A 339 19.72 1.75 -9.40
C LEU A 339 18.58 2.77 -9.24
N LEU A 340 17.94 2.80 -8.07
CA LEU A 340 16.91 3.80 -7.77
C LEU A 340 17.49 5.22 -7.76
N GLU A 341 18.69 5.40 -7.19
CA GLU A 341 19.41 6.68 -7.18
C GLU A 341 19.81 7.13 -8.59
N GLU A 342 20.21 6.20 -9.46
CA GLU A 342 20.54 6.47 -10.88
C GLU A 342 19.31 7.00 -11.65
N ILE A 343 18.12 6.45 -11.41
CA ILE A 343 16.90 6.75 -12.20
C ILE A 343 16.06 7.88 -11.59
N LEU A 344 15.79 7.85 -10.29
CA LEU A 344 14.95 8.85 -9.60
C LEU A 344 15.77 9.93 -8.89
N GLY A 345 17.10 9.84 -8.92
CA GLY A 345 18.00 10.77 -8.25
C GLY A 345 18.12 10.52 -6.74
N PRO A 346 18.87 11.37 -6.03
CA PRO A 346 19.12 11.23 -4.59
C PRO A 346 17.85 11.36 -3.75
N GLU A 347 16.81 12.03 -4.28
CA GLU A 347 15.50 12.11 -3.62
C GLU A 347 14.81 10.75 -3.55
N GLY A 348 14.76 10.01 -4.66
CA GLY A 348 14.12 8.68 -4.68
C GLY A 348 14.74 7.71 -3.68
N LYS A 349 16.07 7.75 -3.53
CA LYS A 349 16.79 6.97 -2.51
C LYS A 349 16.41 7.37 -1.09
N ARG A 350 16.37 8.68 -0.79
CA ARG A 350 15.96 9.19 0.53
C ARG A 350 14.53 8.77 0.88
N GLU A 351 13.61 8.80 -0.08
CA GLU A 351 12.23 8.36 0.12
C GLU A 351 12.14 6.85 0.41
N LEU A 352 12.94 6.03 -0.29
CA LEU A 352 13.06 4.61 0.03
C LEU A 352 13.66 4.36 1.43
N GLU A 353 14.72 5.08 1.80
CA GLU A 353 15.32 4.99 3.14
C GLU A 353 14.30 5.35 4.24
N LYS A 354 13.49 6.40 4.02
CA LYS A 354 12.38 6.76 4.91
C LYS A 354 11.37 5.64 5.05
N LEU A 355 10.94 5.01 3.95
CA LEU A 355 10.04 3.84 4.00
C LEU A 355 10.63 2.68 4.79
N LYS A 356 11.94 2.42 4.65
CA LYS A 356 12.65 1.38 5.41
C LYS A 356 12.74 1.70 6.90
N ALA A 357 12.80 2.98 7.25
CA ALA A 357 12.96 3.45 8.62
C ALA A 357 11.66 3.49 9.44
N LEU A 358 10.47 3.45 8.81
CA LEU A 358 9.18 3.65 9.49
C LEU A 358 8.97 2.76 10.73
N GLU A 359 9.19 1.44 10.60
CA GLU A 359 9.03 0.51 11.72
C GLU A 359 10.00 0.85 12.85
N LYS A 360 11.26 1.13 12.49
CA LYS A 360 12.33 1.44 13.44
C LYS A 360 12.05 2.76 14.16
N GLU A 361 11.58 3.78 13.48
CA GLU A 361 11.23 5.07 14.10
C GLU A 361 10.07 4.95 15.08
N LEU A 362 9.07 4.12 14.77
CA LEU A 362 7.97 3.86 15.70
C LEU A 362 8.38 2.99 16.90
N GLU A 363 9.32 2.06 16.71
CA GLU A 363 9.93 1.30 17.80
C GLU A 363 10.81 2.21 18.70
N GLU A 364 11.66 3.06 18.12
CA GLU A 364 12.51 4.03 18.84
C GLU A 364 11.66 5.07 19.61
N ALA A 365 10.55 5.53 19.03
CA ALA A 365 9.60 6.42 19.70
C ALA A 365 8.81 5.73 20.84
N GLY A 366 8.93 4.40 20.97
CA GLY A 366 8.24 3.59 21.96
C GLY A 366 6.76 3.40 21.67
N TYR A 367 6.34 3.51 20.41
CA TYR A 367 4.96 3.26 19.98
C TYR A 367 4.73 1.81 19.58
N LEU A 368 5.76 1.16 19.04
CA LEU A 368 5.73 -0.26 18.69
C LEU A 368 6.64 -1.08 19.61
N ARG A 369 6.24 -2.33 19.82
CA ARG A 369 7.07 -3.35 20.47
C ARG A 369 7.02 -4.63 19.67
N ARG A 370 8.19 -5.25 19.48
CA ARG A 370 8.31 -6.56 18.85
C ARG A 370 8.19 -7.66 19.90
N GLN A 371 7.18 -8.51 19.78
CA GLN A 371 7.01 -9.75 20.56
C GLN A 371 7.19 -10.95 19.62
N GLY A 372 8.40 -11.52 19.60
CA GLY A 372 8.74 -12.59 18.66
C GLY A 372 8.63 -12.13 17.21
N ASN A 373 7.73 -12.75 16.44
CA ASN A 373 7.45 -12.40 15.04
C ASN A 373 6.25 -11.43 14.85
N ARG A 374 5.66 -10.95 15.96
CA ARG A 374 4.52 -10.04 15.95
C ARG A 374 4.94 -8.65 16.40
N LEU A 375 4.44 -7.64 15.68
CA LEU A 375 4.51 -6.23 16.04
C LEU A 375 3.22 -5.90 16.79
N GLU A 376 3.34 -5.24 17.94
CA GLU A 376 2.20 -4.84 18.78
C GLU A 376 2.32 -3.37 19.18
N LEU A 377 1.16 -2.72 19.36
CA LEU A 377 1.10 -1.36 19.91
C LEU A 377 1.45 -1.34 21.40
N THR A 378 2.23 -0.33 21.82
CA THR A 378 2.48 -0.10 23.25
C THR A 378 1.31 0.63 23.92
N PRO A 379 1.19 0.57 25.27
CA PRO A 379 0.23 1.39 26.00
C PRO A 379 0.42 2.90 25.78
N LYS A 380 1.63 3.35 25.42
CA LYS A 380 1.91 4.74 25.03
C LYS A 380 1.19 5.08 23.72
N ALA A 381 1.30 4.21 22.71
CA ALA A 381 0.62 4.40 21.43
C ALA A 381 -0.91 4.41 21.59
N ILE A 382 -1.47 3.45 22.33
CA ILE A 382 -2.92 3.33 22.53
C ILE A 382 -3.50 4.56 23.22
N ARG A 383 -2.83 5.09 24.26
CA ARG A 383 -3.24 6.35 24.91
C ARG A 383 -3.23 7.53 23.94
N LYS A 384 -2.23 7.61 23.06
CA LYS A 384 -2.13 8.68 22.07
C LYS A 384 -3.25 8.60 21.02
N ILE A 385 -3.54 7.39 20.52
CA ILE A 385 -4.67 7.13 19.62
C ILE A 385 -5.99 7.52 20.30
N GLY A 386 -6.18 7.14 21.57
CA GLY A 386 -7.36 7.50 22.36
C GLY A 386 -7.52 9.00 22.55
N LEU A 387 -6.43 9.74 22.83
CA LEU A 387 -6.44 11.19 22.96
C LEU A 387 -6.84 11.86 21.64
N LYS A 388 -6.27 11.43 20.50
CA LYS A 388 -6.66 11.92 19.16
C LYS A 388 -8.14 11.67 18.91
N ALA A 389 -8.64 10.46 19.21
CA ALA A 389 -10.05 10.14 19.07
C ALA A 389 -10.95 11.04 19.94
N LEU A 390 -10.54 11.32 21.18
CA LEU A 390 -11.25 12.21 22.10
C LEU A 390 -11.28 13.65 21.59
N LEU A 391 -10.14 14.18 21.14
CA LEU A 391 -10.05 15.53 20.56
C LEU A 391 -10.95 15.66 19.33
N ASN A 392 -10.92 14.68 18.42
CA ASN A 392 -11.78 14.64 17.24
C ASN A 392 -13.29 14.68 17.59
N ILE A 393 -13.70 13.99 18.67
CA ILE A 393 -15.09 14.03 19.15
C ILE A 393 -15.42 15.43 19.73
N PHE A 394 -14.53 16.03 20.51
CA PHE A 394 -14.76 17.36 21.09
C PHE A 394 -14.78 18.48 20.06
N ASP A 395 -13.94 18.42 19.03
CA ASP A 395 -13.94 19.44 17.99
C ASP A 395 -15.22 19.40 17.16
N ARG A 396 -15.81 18.21 16.94
CA ARG A 396 -17.16 18.08 16.36
C ARG A 396 -18.24 18.62 17.29
N LEU A 397 -18.18 18.32 18.60
CA LEU A 397 -19.10 18.90 19.58
C LEU A 397 -19.06 20.44 19.58
N LYS A 398 -17.90 21.06 19.42
CA LYS A 398 -17.76 22.52 19.30
C LYS A 398 -18.40 23.05 18.01
N ALA A 399 -18.19 22.37 16.88
CA ALA A 399 -18.78 22.75 15.59
C ALA A 399 -20.32 22.62 15.59
N SER A 400 -20.86 21.54 16.17
CA SER A 400 -22.31 21.30 16.27
C SER A 400 -23.03 22.36 17.15
N ARG A 401 -22.34 22.90 18.16
CA ARG A 401 -22.86 23.95 19.06
C ARG A 401 -23.01 25.35 18.43
N GLN A 402 -22.55 25.58 17.20
CA GLN A 402 -22.75 26.86 16.51
C GLN A 402 -24.18 27.06 15.94
N GLY A 403 -25.04 26.03 15.97
CA GLY A 403 -26.37 26.02 15.35
C GLY A 403 -27.60 26.27 16.25
N GLY A 404 -27.46 26.38 17.57
CA GLY A 404 -28.61 26.63 18.45
C GLY A 404 -28.32 26.35 19.91
N HIS A 405 -28.62 27.33 20.76
CA HIS A 405 -28.27 27.43 22.19
C HIS A 405 -26.82 27.88 22.46
N ARG A 406 -26.64 29.21 22.48
CA ARG A 406 -25.56 29.87 23.24
C ARG A 406 -25.74 29.47 24.71
N THR A 407 -24.95 28.50 25.17
CA THR A 407 -24.56 28.45 26.58
C THR A 407 -23.14 28.98 26.67
N ASP A 408 -23.02 30.10 27.38
CA ASP A 408 -21.76 30.76 27.67
C ASP A 408 -20.89 29.79 28.48
N ARG A 409 -19.73 29.35 27.95
CA ARG A 409 -18.60 28.89 28.77
C ARG A 409 -17.31 28.83 27.95
N ARG A 410 -16.43 29.79 28.25
CA ARG A 410 -15.01 29.82 27.90
C ARG A 410 -14.25 28.77 28.72
N GLY A 411 -13.22 28.15 28.12
CA GLY A 411 -12.11 27.50 28.83
C GLY A 411 -12.17 25.98 28.98
N LEU A 412 -11.36 25.27 28.18
CA LEU A 412 -10.89 23.92 28.48
C LEU A 412 -9.69 24.05 29.42
N GLY A 413 -9.97 24.06 30.71
CA GLY A 413 -8.99 24.08 31.79
C GLY A 413 -9.72 23.72 33.06
N VAL A 414 -9.05 23.01 33.96
CA VAL A 414 -9.57 22.63 35.27
C VAL A 414 -9.77 23.90 36.10
N GLU A 415 -10.87 24.62 35.87
CA GLU A 415 -11.58 25.17 36.99
C GLU A 415 -12.54 24.07 37.39
N ALA A 416 -12.17 23.33 38.43
CA ALA A 416 -13.19 22.80 39.32
C ALA A 416 -14.16 23.95 39.53
N THR A 417 -15.38 23.84 39.01
CA THR A 417 -16.47 24.71 39.42
C THR A 417 -16.63 24.42 40.89
N HIS A 418 -15.85 25.15 41.70
CA HIS A 418 -15.92 25.17 43.13
C HIS A 418 -17.21 25.91 43.46
N GLU A 419 -18.35 25.25 43.21
CA GLU A 419 -19.62 25.71 43.71
C GLU A 419 -19.49 25.75 45.23
N THR A 420 -19.71 26.94 45.77
CA THR A 420 -19.71 27.18 47.20
C THR A 420 -21.14 27.07 47.70
N LYS A 421 -21.32 26.55 48.91
CA LYS A 421 -22.62 26.54 49.60
C LYS A 421 -22.48 27.17 50.98
N ALA A 422 -23.60 27.66 51.51
CA ALA A 422 -23.66 28.07 52.91
C ALA A 422 -23.31 26.88 53.81
N TYR A 423 -22.50 27.12 54.84
CA TYR A 423 -22.12 26.11 55.81
C TYR A 423 -23.34 25.63 56.61
N GLU A 424 -23.54 24.32 56.67
CA GLU A 424 -24.53 23.67 57.53
C GLU A 424 -23.81 22.84 58.60
N PHE A 425 -24.45 22.71 59.77
CA PHE A 425 -23.88 21.95 60.87
C PHE A 425 -23.66 20.48 60.45
N GLY A 426 -22.39 20.06 60.38
CA GLY A 426 -21.97 18.73 59.90
C GLY A 426 -21.08 18.75 58.66
N ASP A 427 -20.99 19.88 57.95
CA ASP A 427 -20.07 20.01 56.81
C ASP A 427 -18.59 20.08 57.26
N PRO A 428 -17.65 19.51 56.48
CA PRO A 428 -16.23 19.73 56.72
C PRO A 428 -15.87 21.21 56.54
N LEU A 429 -15.13 21.78 57.50
CA LEU A 429 -14.88 23.22 57.60
C LEU A 429 -13.80 23.73 56.62
N ARG A 430 -13.98 23.47 55.32
CA ARG A 430 -13.14 24.02 54.23
C ARG A 430 -13.74 25.33 53.74
N LEU A 431 -13.43 26.41 54.42
CA LEU A 431 -13.99 27.74 54.13
C LEU A 431 -13.44 28.33 52.83
N HIS A 432 -14.35 28.79 51.96
CA HIS A 432 -14.04 29.70 50.87
C HIS A 432 -13.91 31.12 51.44
N LEU A 433 -12.68 31.50 51.78
CA LEU A 433 -12.39 32.75 52.51
C LEU A 433 -12.95 34.00 51.83
N GLN A 434 -12.80 34.14 50.51
CA GLN A 434 -13.28 35.31 49.77
C GLN A 434 -14.81 35.48 49.88
N GLN A 435 -15.58 34.42 49.63
CA GLN A 435 -17.04 34.46 49.71
C GLN A 435 -17.52 34.63 51.15
N THR A 436 -16.86 33.96 52.10
CA THR A 436 -17.13 34.12 53.54
C THR A 436 -16.94 35.58 53.96
N LEU A 437 -15.82 36.21 53.58
CA LEU A 437 -15.57 37.62 53.84
C LEU A 437 -16.58 38.52 53.12
N MET A 438 -16.94 38.23 51.87
CA MET A 438 -17.92 39.00 51.11
C MET A 438 -19.29 38.98 51.78
N ARG A 439 -19.73 37.83 52.30
CA ARG A 439 -20.96 37.70 53.10
C ARG A 439 -20.86 38.48 54.41
N SER A 440 -19.73 38.38 55.11
CA SER A 440 -19.50 39.17 56.33
C SER A 440 -19.56 40.68 56.07
N VAL A 441 -19.02 41.16 54.95
CA VAL A 441 -19.06 42.58 54.54
C VAL A 441 -20.45 43.00 54.07
N HIS A 442 -21.16 42.16 53.31
CA HIS A 442 -22.55 42.43 52.92
C HIS A 442 -23.47 42.54 54.13
N ARG A 443 -23.27 41.69 55.14
CA ARG A 443 -24.05 41.75 56.39
C ARG A 443 -23.64 42.91 57.28
N GLY A 444 -22.34 43.10 57.49
CA GLY A 444 -21.78 44.03 58.48
C GLY A 444 -21.55 45.45 57.97
N GLY A 445 -21.67 45.69 56.66
CA GLY A 445 -21.29 46.95 56.00
C GLY A 445 -19.77 47.08 55.80
N PRO A 446 -19.32 48.08 55.03
CA PRO A 446 -17.91 48.29 54.67
C PRO A 446 -17.05 48.91 55.79
N GLY A 447 -17.17 48.41 57.02
CA GLY A 447 -16.41 48.86 58.19
C GLY A 447 -15.26 47.92 58.55
N THR A 448 -14.20 48.46 59.15
CA THR A 448 -13.13 47.67 59.79
C THR A 448 -13.19 47.84 61.31
N PRO A 449 -13.06 46.77 62.11
CA PRO A 449 -12.76 45.39 61.71
C PRO A 449 -14.00 44.63 61.19
N ILE A 450 -13.79 43.74 60.21
CA ILE A 450 -14.83 42.86 59.67
C ILE A 450 -15.12 41.76 60.72
N GLN A 451 -16.34 41.71 61.23
CA GLN A 451 -16.78 40.62 62.10
C GLN A 451 -17.28 39.45 61.24
N ILE A 452 -16.67 38.28 61.41
CA ILE A 452 -17.08 37.03 60.74
C ILE A 452 -17.88 36.20 61.74
N ARG A 453 -19.06 35.71 61.35
CA ARG A 453 -19.88 34.76 62.15
C ARG A 453 -20.07 33.45 61.38
N PRO A 454 -20.43 32.34 62.05
CA PRO A 454 -20.66 31.05 61.37
C PRO A 454 -21.71 31.11 60.25
N GLU A 455 -22.68 32.01 60.31
CA GLU A 455 -23.68 32.24 59.26
C GLU A 455 -23.09 32.80 57.95
N ASP A 456 -21.90 33.42 58.02
CA ASP A 456 -21.20 33.92 56.85
C ASP A 456 -20.37 32.83 56.16
N PHE A 457 -20.16 31.70 56.84
CA PHE A 457 -19.28 30.66 56.32
C PHE A 457 -19.84 30.10 55.03
N GLU A 458 -19.02 30.21 53.98
CA GLU A 458 -19.24 29.51 52.74
C GLU A 458 -18.19 28.43 52.61
N VAL A 459 -18.62 27.19 52.41
CA VAL A 459 -17.73 26.04 52.25
C VAL A 459 -17.70 25.60 50.81
N TYR A 460 -16.59 25.03 50.39
CA TYR A 460 -16.52 24.31 49.12
C TYR A 460 -17.48 23.13 49.17
N ARG A 461 -18.38 23.00 48.19
CA ARG A 461 -19.16 21.78 48.02
C ARG A 461 -18.16 20.68 47.70
N GLU A 462 -17.95 19.76 48.65
CA GLU A 462 -17.19 18.55 48.35
C GLU A 462 -18.05 17.73 47.39
N ASP A 463 -17.66 17.71 46.12
CA ASP A 463 -18.15 16.72 45.19
C ASP A 463 -17.85 15.36 45.81
N GLN A 464 -18.87 14.68 46.33
CA GLN A 464 -18.75 13.25 46.58
C GLN A 464 -18.55 12.60 45.22
N LEU A 465 -17.28 12.43 44.84
CA LEU A 465 -16.86 11.71 43.65
C LEU A 465 -17.23 10.24 43.87
N THR A 466 -18.51 9.92 43.66
CA THR A 466 -18.96 8.54 43.59
C THR A 466 -18.24 7.90 42.42
N GLN A 467 -17.45 6.87 42.70
CA GLN A 467 -16.77 6.09 41.68
C GLN A 467 -17.82 5.57 40.68
N CYS A 468 -17.52 5.65 39.39
CA CYS A 468 -18.37 5.03 38.37
C CYS A 468 -17.68 3.78 37.82
N SER A 469 -18.40 2.66 37.80
CA SER A 469 -18.00 1.44 37.13
C SER A 469 -18.88 1.26 35.89
N THR A 470 -18.26 1.35 34.73
CA THR A 470 -18.91 1.30 33.42
C THR A 470 -18.47 0.06 32.68
N VAL A 471 -19.42 -0.70 32.16
CA VAL A 471 -19.17 -1.73 31.14
C VAL A 471 -19.62 -1.18 29.79
N LEU A 472 -18.72 -1.15 28.82
CA LEU A 472 -19.03 -0.85 27.43
C LEU A 472 -19.19 -2.17 26.66
N MET A 473 -20.40 -2.45 26.21
CA MET A 473 -20.74 -3.61 25.40
C MET A 473 -20.73 -3.23 23.92
N LEU A 474 -19.86 -3.88 23.15
CA LEU A 474 -19.64 -3.66 21.72
C LEU A 474 -20.16 -4.85 20.91
N ASP A 475 -21.18 -4.63 20.10
CA ASP A 475 -21.66 -5.63 19.15
C ASP A 475 -20.59 -5.89 18.06
N GLN A 476 -20.21 -7.15 17.89
CA GLN A 476 -19.24 -7.65 16.91
C GLN A 476 -19.91 -8.45 15.79
N SER A 477 -21.22 -8.29 15.63
CA SER A 477 -22.02 -8.89 14.57
C SER A 477 -21.53 -8.49 13.17
N HIS A 478 -21.94 -9.29 12.18
CA HIS A 478 -21.57 -9.08 10.78
C HIS A 478 -22.06 -7.72 10.23
N SER A 479 -23.26 -7.30 10.61
CA SER A 479 -23.88 -6.02 10.22
C SER A 479 -23.07 -4.81 10.70
N MET A 480 -22.56 -4.88 11.94
CA MET A 480 -21.71 -3.84 12.52
C MET A 480 -20.43 -3.61 11.70
N GLY A 481 -19.89 -4.67 11.11
CA GLY A 481 -18.71 -4.63 10.26
C GLY A 481 -18.97 -4.01 8.89
N LEU A 482 -20.00 -4.49 8.18
CA LEU A 482 -20.32 -4.05 6.82
C LEU A 482 -20.65 -2.55 6.74
N ASN A 483 -21.33 -2.02 7.76
CA ASN A 483 -21.78 -0.63 7.78
C ASN A 483 -20.75 0.35 8.39
N GLY A 484 -19.56 -0.13 8.78
CA GLY A 484 -18.53 0.69 9.42
C GLY A 484 -18.86 1.12 10.86
N TYR A 485 -19.91 0.55 11.45
CA TYR A 485 -20.40 0.88 12.80
C TYR A 485 -19.44 0.44 13.89
N PHE A 486 -18.82 -0.74 13.70
CA PHE A 486 -17.84 -1.26 14.63
C PHE A 486 -16.60 -0.35 14.74
N GLU A 487 -16.15 0.23 13.63
CA GLU A 487 -15.03 1.18 13.63
C GLU A 487 -15.35 2.42 14.49
N ALA A 488 -16.54 3.00 14.32
CA ALA A 488 -16.99 4.12 15.13
C ALA A 488 -17.04 3.74 16.62
N ALA A 489 -17.57 2.57 16.95
CA ALA A 489 -17.64 2.06 18.31
C ALA A 489 -16.24 1.89 18.95
N LYS A 490 -15.25 1.37 18.19
CA LYS A 490 -13.86 1.29 18.66
C LYS A 490 -13.27 2.67 18.96
N ARG A 491 -13.47 3.65 18.06
CA ARG A 491 -12.97 5.03 18.24
C ARG A 491 -13.53 5.65 19.52
N VAL A 492 -14.84 5.49 19.75
CA VAL A 492 -15.50 5.98 20.96
C VAL A 492 -15.01 5.27 22.22
N THR A 493 -14.78 3.96 22.13
CA THR A 493 -14.21 3.17 23.25
C THR A 493 -12.86 3.71 23.69
N LEU A 494 -11.94 3.93 22.74
CA LEU A 494 -10.61 4.47 23.04
C LEU A 494 -10.69 5.91 23.56
N ALA A 495 -11.58 6.73 23.00
CA ALA A 495 -11.80 8.09 23.49
C ALA A 495 -12.35 8.11 24.92
N LEU A 496 -13.33 7.27 25.24
CA LEU A 496 -13.91 7.15 26.58
C LEU A 496 -12.87 6.62 27.57
N HIS A 497 -12.07 5.62 27.18
CA HIS A 497 -10.95 5.13 27.98
C HIS A 497 -9.95 6.25 28.28
N SER A 498 -9.56 7.03 27.27
CA SER A 498 -8.66 8.18 27.44
C SER A 498 -9.27 9.26 28.34
N LEU A 499 -10.56 9.55 28.21
CA LEU A 499 -11.28 10.50 29.06
C LEU A 499 -11.28 10.05 30.52
N ILE A 500 -11.59 8.78 30.77
CA ILE A 500 -11.62 8.19 32.11
C ILE A 500 -10.23 8.23 32.74
N GLN A 501 -9.19 7.80 32.03
CA GLN A 501 -7.82 7.81 32.55
C GLN A 501 -7.30 9.22 32.86
N THR A 502 -7.71 10.23 32.08
CA THR A 502 -7.19 11.60 32.23
C THR A 502 -8.00 12.46 33.19
N GLN A 503 -9.33 12.38 33.18
CA GLN A 503 -10.22 13.24 33.97
C GLN A 503 -10.85 12.53 35.17
N TYR A 504 -11.05 11.20 35.11
CA TYR A 504 -11.76 10.43 36.12
C TYR A 504 -10.99 9.16 36.54
N PRO A 505 -9.75 9.27 37.06
CA PRO A 505 -8.86 8.12 37.28
C PRO A 505 -9.35 7.12 38.34
N ARG A 506 -10.39 7.47 39.11
CA ARG A 506 -11.03 6.58 40.09
C ARG A 506 -12.17 5.74 39.50
N ASP A 507 -12.55 6.00 38.25
CA ASP A 507 -13.61 5.27 37.55
C ASP A 507 -13.03 4.05 36.85
N HIS A 508 -13.84 2.99 36.75
CA HIS A 508 -13.47 1.74 36.11
C HIS A 508 -14.22 1.57 34.79
N LEU A 509 -13.49 1.23 33.72
CA LEU A 509 -14.06 0.89 32.42
C LEU A 509 -13.71 -0.56 32.08
N TYR A 510 -14.73 -1.37 31.83
CA TYR A 510 -14.60 -2.70 31.25
C TYR A 510 -15.17 -2.67 29.84
N VAL A 511 -14.58 -3.42 28.91
CA VAL A 511 -15.09 -3.54 27.54
C VAL A 511 -15.43 -5.00 27.26
N ILE A 512 -16.62 -5.24 26.70
CA ILE A 512 -17.09 -6.57 26.33
C ILE A 512 -17.43 -6.54 24.84
N GLY A 513 -16.79 -7.41 24.05
CA GLY A 513 -17.21 -7.68 22.68
C GLY A 513 -18.14 -8.87 22.66
N PHE A 514 -19.21 -8.81 21.87
CA PHE A 514 -20.15 -9.93 21.76
C PHE A 514 -20.58 -10.20 20.31
N SER A 515 -20.55 -11.48 19.92
CA SER A 515 -21.13 -12.04 18.71
C SER A 515 -22.09 -13.18 19.11
N ASP A 516 -21.93 -14.39 18.59
CA ASP A 516 -22.49 -15.63 19.15
C ASP A 516 -22.08 -15.88 20.62
N LEU A 517 -20.89 -15.44 21.03
CA LEU A 517 -20.41 -15.47 22.41
C LEU A 517 -19.89 -14.08 22.81
N ALA A 518 -19.85 -13.82 24.11
CA ALA A 518 -19.33 -12.58 24.67
C ALA A 518 -17.99 -12.83 25.36
N ARG A 519 -17.06 -11.88 25.24
CA ARG A 519 -15.75 -11.90 25.89
C ARG A 519 -15.35 -10.51 26.36
N GLU A 520 -14.63 -10.45 27.48
CA GLU A 520 -13.94 -9.22 27.89
C GLU A 520 -12.81 -8.93 26.90
N ILE A 521 -12.73 -7.69 26.43
CA ILE A 521 -11.66 -7.20 25.56
C ILE A 521 -10.80 -6.24 26.38
N ARG A 522 -9.49 -6.48 26.41
CA ARG A 522 -8.57 -5.57 27.08
C ARG A 522 -8.42 -4.30 26.25
N CYS A 523 -8.19 -3.16 26.90
CA CYS A 523 -8.08 -1.87 26.19
C CYS A 523 -6.96 -1.89 25.14
N GLU A 524 -5.89 -2.65 25.39
CA GLU A 524 -4.78 -2.83 24.47
C GLU A 524 -5.14 -3.59 23.19
N GLU A 525 -6.17 -4.43 23.25
CA GLU A 525 -6.62 -5.26 22.14
C GLU A 525 -7.66 -4.54 21.28
N ILE A 526 -8.23 -3.42 21.75
CA ILE A 526 -9.32 -2.71 21.06
C ILE A 526 -8.95 -2.33 19.62
N PRO A 527 -7.78 -1.71 19.33
CA PRO A 527 -7.43 -1.31 17.97
C PRO A 527 -7.41 -2.51 16.99
N GLU A 528 -6.84 -3.63 17.44
CA GLU A 528 -6.66 -4.86 16.67
C GLU A 528 -7.93 -5.74 16.64
N THR A 529 -8.90 -5.47 17.51
CA THR A 529 -10.14 -6.22 17.54
C THR A 529 -10.92 -5.99 16.23
N THR A 530 -11.35 -7.10 15.64
CA THR A 530 -12.23 -7.14 14.46
C THR A 530 -13.61 -7.68 14.83
N TRP A 531 -14.58 -7.45 13.97
CA TRP A 531 -15.88 -8.11 14.03
C TRP A 531 -15.77 -9.55 13.53
N ASN A 532 -16.74 -10.40 13.86
CA ASN A 532 -16.66 -11.81 13.54
C ASN A 532 -17.20 -12.08 12.13
N THR A 533 -16.32 -12.44 11.19
CA THR A 533 -16.70 -12.70 9.80
C THR A 533 -17.37 -14.05 9.58
N TYR A 534 -17.10 -15.03 10.45
CA TYR A 534 -17.50 -16.43 10.25
C TYR A 534 -18.56 -16.90 11.23
N THR A 535 -18.73 -16.25 12.38
CA THR A 535 -19.74 -16.61 13.37
C THR A 535 -20.84 -15.55 13.45
N GLN A 536 -22.07 -15.98 13.21
CA GLN A 536 -23.26 -15.14 13.22
C GLN A 536 -23.90 -15.16 14.61
N GLY A 537 -24.36 -14.00 15.08
CA GLY A 537 -25.10 -13.91 16.33
C GLY A 537 -24.87 -12.61 17.07
N THR A 538 -25.89 -12.21 17.82
CA THR A 538 -25.90 -11.03 18.70
C THR A 538 -26.32 -11.50 20.09
N ASN A 539 -25.37 -12.02 20.88
CA ASN A 539 -25.61 -12.66 22.18
C ASN A 539 -25.58 -11.64 23.32
N MET A 540 -26.57 -10.74 23.32
CA MET A 540 -26.75 -9.75 24.38
C MET A 540 -26.94 -10.42 25.75
N HIS A 541 -27.58 -11.60 25.79
CA HIS A 541 -27.77 -12.36 27.02
C HIS A 541 -26.43 -12.68 27.70
N HIS A 542 -25.50 -13.29 26.97
CA HIS A 542 -24.18 -13.64 27.51
C HIS A 542 -23.38 -12.39 27.90
N ALA A 543 -23.43 -11.34 27.08
CA ALA A 543 -22.73 -10.10 27.35
C ALA A 543 -23.22 -9.42 28.64
N LEU A 544 -24.54 -9.38 28.87
CA LEU A 544 -25.13 -8.86 30.10
C LEU A 544 -24.75 -9.70 31.33
N MET A 545 -24.69 -11.04 31.19
CA MET A 545 -24.22 -11.91 32.27
C MET A 545 -22.77 -11.58 32.69
N ILE A 546 -21.88 -11.41 31.72
CA ILE A 546 -20.48 -11.02 31.99
C ILE A 546 -20.44 -9.62 32.59
N ALA A 547 -21.19 -8.66 32.03
CA ALA A 547 -21.24 -7.29 32.50
C ALA A 547 -21.65 -7.22 33.98
N ARG A 548 -22.72 -7.93 34.36
CA ARG A 548 -23.18 -8.03 35.75
C ARG A 548 -22.10 -8.61 36.67
N LYS A 549 -21.43 -9.68 36.23
CA LYS A 549 -20.31 -10.29 36.97
C LYS A 549 -19.14 -9.31 37.15
N LEU A 550 -18.76 -8.55 36.13
CA LEU A 550 -17.68 -7.56 36.23
C LEU A 550 -18.06 -6.41 37.16
N LEU A 551 -19.27 -5.88 37.03
CA LEU A 551 -19.78 -4.78 37.87
C LEU A 551 -19.98 -5.19 39.33
N SER A 552 -20.23 -6.47 39.61
CA SER A 552 -20.33 -6.97 40.99
C SER A 552 -19.03 -6.85 41.80
N ARG A 553 -17.88 -6.69 41.13
CA ARG A 553 -16.58 -6.48 41.80
C ARG A 553 -16.50 -5.11 42.47
N SER A 554 -17.23 -4.13 41.95
CA SER A 554 -17.29 -2.77 42.49
C SER A 554 -18.36 -2.69 43.57
N ARG A 555 -17.94 -2.64 44.83
CA ARG A 555 -18.85 -2.63 46.00
C ARG A 555 -19.48 -1.26 46.30
N SER A 556 -18.90 -0.19 45.77
CA SER A 556 -19.34 1.18 45.99
C SER A 556 -19.33 1.98 44.69
N GLY A 557 -20.29 2.88 44.55
CA GLY A 557 -20.39 3.76 43.39
C GLY A 557 -21.45 3.35 42.37
N GLN A 558 -21.54 4.14 41.31
CA GLN A 558 -22.52 3.95 40.24
C GLN A 558 -22.10 2.80 39.33
N ARG A 559 -23.04 1.94 38.96
CA ARG A 559 -22.81 0.81 38.05
C ARG A 559 -23.66 1.00 36.80
N GLN A 560 -23.02 1.03 35.64
CA GLN A 560 -23.71 1.23 34.37
C GLN A 560 -23.17 0.34 33.26
N ILE A 561 -24.05 0.04 32.31
CA ILE A 561 -23.77 -0.64 31.06
C ILE A 561 -24.11 0.33 29.93
N ILE A 562 -23.18 0.53 29.02
CA ILE A 562 -23.39 1.24 27.76
C ILE A 562 -23.35 0.17 26.66
N MET A 563 -24.46 -0.07 25.98
CA MET A 563 -24.55 -1.07 24.93
C MET A 563 -24.64 -0.39 23.56
N ILE A 564 -23.72 -0.72 22.66
CA ILE A 564 -23.69 -0.24 21.26
C ILE A 564 -24.03 -1.42 20.36
N THR A 565 -25.12 -1.32 19.59
CA THR A 565 -25.64 -2.42 18.77
C THR A 565 -26.43 -1.89 17.58
N ASP A 566 -26.45 -2.65 16.48
CA ASP A 566 -27.32 -2.41 15.32
C ASP A 566 -28.41 -3.49 15.15
N GLY A 567 -28.26 -4.65 15.79
CA GLY A 567 -29.20 -5.77 15.68
C GLY A 567 -29.94 -6.12 16.97
N GLU A 568 -31.05 -6.85 16.81
CA GLU A 568 -31.79 -7.53 17.89
C GLU A 568 -31.04 -8.78 18.40
N PRO A 569 -31.30 -9.29 19.62
CA PRO A 569 -30.58 -10.44 20.14
C PRO A 569 -30.97 -11.72 19.39
N THR A 570 -30.06 -12.24 18.58
CA THR A 570 -30.26 -13.46 17.77
C THR A 570 -29.66 -14.71 18.41
N ALA A 571 -28.87 -14.55 19.48
CA ALA A 571 -28.26 -15.65 20.20
C ALA A 571 -28.44 -15.55 21.72
N HIS A 572 -28.46 -16.70 22.40
CA HIS A 572 -28.42 -16.77 23.86
C HIS A 572 -27.63 -18.00 24.33
N LEU A 573 -27.11 -17.97 25.56
CA LEU A 573 -26.53 -19.16 26.17
C LEU A 573 -27.60 -20.12 26.68
N GLU A 574 -27.47 -21.39 26.32
CA GLU A 574 -28.28 -22.51 26.81
C GLU A 574 -27.34 -23.68 27.18
N HIS A 575 -27.39 -24.14 28.42
CA HIS A 575 -26.49 -25.22 28.93
C HIS A 575 -24.99 -24.99 28.65
N GLY A 576 -24.54 -23.73 28.62
CA GLY A 576 -23.16 -23.36 28.35
C GLY A 576 -22.78 -23.32 26.87
N GLN A 577 -23.72 -23.59 25.95
CA GLN A 577 -23.54 -23.47 24.51
C GLN A 577 -24.32 -22.27 23.96
N SER A 578 -23.84 -21.67 22.88
CA SER A 578 -24.57 -20.60 22.19
C SER A 578 -25.65 -21.19 21.29
N PHE A 579 -26.90 -20.80 21.51
CA PHE A 579 -28.02 -21.10 20.63
C PHE A 579 -28.29 -19.88 19.75
N PHE A 580 -28.19 -20.03 18.43
CA PHE A 580 -28.43 -18.99 17.44
C PHE A 580 -29.70 -19.27 16.64
N ASN A 581 -30.52 -18.22 16.41
CA ASN A 581 -31.68 -18.28 15.53
C ASN A 581 -31.95 -16.91 14.89
N TYR A 582 -32.14 -16.86 13.57
CA TYR A 582 -32.54 -15.67 12.84
C TYR A 582 -33.81 -15.92 12.01
N PRO A 583 -34.90 -15.16 12.21
CA PRO A 583 -35.10 -14.11 13.22
C PRO A 583 -35.00 -14.64 14.68
N PRO A 584 -34.84 -13.76 15.70
CA PRO A 584 -34.76 -14.19 17.09
C PRO A 584 -35.93 -15.06 17.54
N SER A 585 -35.61 -16.13 18.25
CA SER A 585 -36.64 -16.94 18.91
C SER A 585 -37.25 -16.20 20.10
N HIS A 586 -38.52 -16.47 20.42
CA HIS A 586 -39.15 -15.96 21.65
C HIS A 586 -38.33 -16.29 22.91
N ARG A 587 -37.68 -17.46 22.92
CA ARG A 587 -36.80 -17.89 24.00
C ARG A 587 -35.56 -17.00 24.13
N THR A 588 -34.91 -16.66 23.02
CA THR A 588 -33.75 -15.75 22.98
C THR A 588 -34.08 -14.38 23.57
N LEU A 589 -35.23 -13.82 23.16
CA LEU A 589 -35.72 -12.54 23.69
C LEU A 589 -36.00 -12.63 25.19
N GLN A 590 -36.68 -13.69 25.63
CA GLN A 590 -37.02 -13.90 27.03
C GLN A 590 -35.77 -14.05 27.92
N GLN A 591 -34.79 -14.86 27.51
CA GLN A 591 -33.54 -15.03 28.28
C GLN A 591 -32.78 -13.71 28.41
N THR A 592 -32.71 -12.92 27.34
CA THR A 592 -32.08 -11.60 27.37
C THR A 592 -32.81 -10.65 28.33
N LEU A 593 -34.15 -10.57 28.26
CA LEU A 593 -34.94 -9.72 29.16
C LEU A 593 -34.89 -10.17 30.63
N LEU A 594 -34.75 -11.48 30.90
CA LEU A 594 -34.53 -12.00 32.24
C LEU A 594 -33.20 -11.52 32.82
N GLU A 595 -32.13 -11.49 32.01
CA GLU A 595 -30.84 -10.96 32.46
C GLU A 595 -30.87 -9.43 32.62
N VAL A 596 -31.60 -8.70 31.76
CA VAL A 596 -31.88 -7.27 31.97
C VAL A 596 -32.56 -7.04 33.30
N LYS A 597 -33.58 -7.84 33.65
CA LYS A 597 -34.27 -7.76 34.94
C LYS A 597 -33.32 -7.99 36.12
N ARG A 598 -32.40 -8.95 36.02
CA ARG A 598 -31.36 -9.20 37.04
C ARG A 598 -30.43 -8.01 37.19
N CYS A 599 -29.98 -7.40 36.08
CA CYS A 599 -29.18 -6.18 36.11
C CYS A 599 -29.92 -5.04 36.82
N THR A 600 -31.22 -4.85 36.55
CA THR A 600 -32.04 -3.84 37.22
C THR A 600 -32.14 -4.08 38.73
N GLN A 601 -32.32 -5.33 39.16
CA GLN A 601 -32.39 -5.70 40.57
C GLN A 601 -31.08 -5.41 41.33
N GLU A 602 -29.95 -5.44 40.63
CA GLU A 602 -28.63 -5.08 41.17
C GLU A 602 -28.27 -3.59 41.01
N GLU A 603 -29.25 -2.75 40.66
CA GLU A 603 -29.12 -1.31 40.44
C GLU A 603 -28.15 -0.92 39.32
N ILE A 604 -28.00 -1.79 38.32
CA ILE A 604 -27.18 -1.53 37.13
C ILE A 604 -28.04 -0.85 36.06
N VAL A 605 -27.67 0.37 35.67
CA VAL A 605 -28.37 1.13 34.62
C VAL A 605 -27.82 0.75 33.24
N ILE A 606 -28.70 0.44 32.29
CA ILE A 606 -28.37 0.04 30.93
C ILE A 606 -28.79 1.16 29.97
N ASN A 607 -27.81 1.84 29.36
CA ASN A 607 -28.05 2.79 28.29
C ASN A 607 -27.71 2.14 26.95
N THR A 608 -28.66 2.14 26.01
CA THR A 608 -28.49 1.50 24.70
C THR A 608 -28.35 2.56 23.60
N PHE A 609 -27.32 2.43 22.78
CA PHE A 609 -27.06 3.24 21.59
C PHE A 609 -27.29 2.38 20.36
N MET A 610 -28.40 2.65 19.68
CA MET A 610 -28.82 1.95 18.46
C MET A 610 -28.30 2.70 17.25
N LEU A 611 -27.65 1.97 16.34
CA LEU A 611 -27.08 2.54 15.10
C LEU A 611 -27.98 2.37 13.88
N GLU A 612 -29.02 1.52 13.99
CA GLU A 612 -30.01 1.26 12.94
C GLU A 612 -31.45 1.45 13.45
N GLN A 613 -32.38 1.80 12.56
CA GLN A 613 -33.80 2.05 12.86
C GLN A 613 -34.71 0.87 12.46
N ASP A 614 -34.38 -0.34 12.89
CA ASP A 614 -35.27 -1.49 12.67
C ASP A 614 -36.46 -1.45 13.66
N PRO A 615 -37.73 -1.50 13.18
CA PRO A 615 -38.90 -1.60 14.05
C PRO A 615 -38.87 -2.75 15.06
N ARG A 616 -38.20 -3.88 14.75
CA ARG A 616 -38.10 -5.02 15.68
C ARG A 616 -37.14 -4.71 16.83
N LEU A 617 -35.94 -4.22 16.50
CA LEU A 617 -34.97 -3.76 17.49
C LEU A 617 -35.58 -2.68 18.40
N MET A 618 -36.28 -1.70 17.82
CA MET A 618 -36.93 -0.62 18.58
C MET A 618 -37.94 -1.16 19.60
N LYS A 619 -38.77 -2.12 19.20
CA LYS A 619 -39.72 -2.78 20.12
C LYS A 619 -39.00 -3.52 21.25
N PHE A 620 -37.94 -4.26 20.91
CA PHE A 620 -37.15 -4.99 21.89
C PHE A 620 -36.48 -4.04 22.90
N ILE A 621 -35.81 -2.98 22.42
CA ILE A 621 -35.14 -1.99 23.29
C ILE A 621 -36.14 -1.17 24.11
N HIS A 622 -37.36 -0.95 23.62
CA HIS A 622 -38.42 -0.36 24.43
C HIS A 622 -38.73 -1.23 25.67
N GLU A 623 -38.83 -2.55 25.52
CA GLU A 623 -39.03 -3.46 26.65
C GLU A 623 -37.80 -3.48 27.59
N VAL A 624 -36.58 -3.47 27.06
CA VAL A 624 -35.35 -3.33 27.86
C VAL A 624 -35.39 -2.06 28.70
N THR A 625 -35.75 -0.94 28.09
CA THR A 625 -35.81 0.38 28.74
C THR A 625 -36.90 0.41 29.82
N LYS A 626 -38.05 -0.19 29.56
CA LYS A 626 -39.17 -0.29 30.51
C LYS A 626 -38.80 -1.12 31.74
N ILE A 627 -38.05 -2.20 31.56
CA ILE A 627 -37.60 -3.06 32.67
C ILE A 627 -36.45 -2.41 33.45
N ASN A 628 -35.48 -1.82 32.76
CA ASN A 628 -34.25 -1.32 33.40
C ASN A 628 -34.32 0.12 33.90
N ARG A 629 -35.22 0.94 33.34
CA ARG A 629 -35.29 2.40 33.56
C ARG A 629 -34.06 3.17 33.07
N GLY A 630 -33.26 2.55 32.20
CA GLY A 630 -32.18 3.21 31.46
C GLY A 630 -32.71 4.05 30.30
N ARG A 631 -31.85 4.41 29.35
CA ARG A 631 -32.22 5.23 28.18
C ARG A 631 -31.81 4.55 26.89
N ALA A 632 -32.60 4.79 25.84
CA ALA A 632 -32.30 4.37 24.49
C ALA A 632 -32.03 5.61 23.62
N PHE A 633 -30.92 5.60 22.90
CA PHE A 633 -30.52 6.66 21.99
C PHE A 633 -30.43 6.11 20.58
N PHE A 634 -30.93 6.88 19.63
CA PHE A 634 -30.65 6.67 18.22
C PHE A 634 -29.45 7.54 17.82
N SER A 635 -28.44 6.94 17.20
CA SER A 635 -27.24 7.68 16.77
C SER A 635 -26.77 7.22 15.40
N SER A 636 -26.35 8.17 14.57
CA SER A 636 -25.51 7.83 13.43
C SER A 636 -24.08 7.51 13.91
N PRO A 637 -23.29 6.74 13.13
CA PRO A 637 -21.90 6.44 13.47
C PRO A 637 -21.04 7.68 13.65
N SER A 638 -21.35 8.75 12.89
CA SER A 638 -20.64 10.03 12.95
C SER A 638 -20.82 10.79 14.27
N HIS A 639 -21.97 10.63 14.94
CA HIS A 639 -22.32 11.34 16.17
C HIS A 639 -22.28 10.45 17.42
N LEU A 640 -22.00 9.15 17.27
CA LEU A 640 -21.97 8.18 18.38
C LEU A 640 -21.08 8.64 19.54
N GLY A 641 -19.90 9.18 19.22
CA GLY A 641 -18.97 9.67 20.24
C GLY A 641 -19.50 10.87 21.01
N GLU A 642 -20.20 11.79 20.33
CA GLU A 642 -20.76 13.00 20.94
C GLU A 642 -21.80 12.64 22.00
N TYR A 643 -22.70 11.71 21.67
CA TYR A 643 -23.74 11.27 22.59
C TYR A 643 -23.16 10.48 23.75
N ILE A 644 -22.27 9.51 23.52
CA ILE A 644 -21.70 8.68 24.59
C ILE A 644 -20.88 9.52 25.56
N VAL A 645 -20.02 10.41 25.07
CA VAL A 645 -19.19 11.28 25.92
C VAL A 645 -20.07 12.25 26.71
N THR A 646 -21.06 12.88 26.05
CA THR A 646 -22.01 13.79 26.72
C THR A 646 -22.84 13.05 27.76
N ASP A 647 -23.28 11.83 27.45
CA ASP A 647 -24.09 11.02 28.35
C ASP A 647 -23.31 10.63 29.61
N TYR A 648 -22.08 10.14 29.43
CA TYR A 648 -21.18 9.81 30.53
C TYR A 648 -20.95 11.01 31.46
N ILE A 649 -20.64 12.19 30.90
CA ILE A 649 -20.45 13.43 31.68
C ILE A 649 -21.75 13.88 32.37
N THR A 650 -22.88 13.81 31.68
CA THR A 650 -24.18 14.26 32.21
C THR A 650 -24.67 13.35 33.33
N HIS A 651 -24.49 12.03 33.20
CA HIS A 651 -24.84 11.07 34.24
C HIS A 651 -23.99 11.30 35.50
N ARG A 652 -22.71 11.65 35.31
CA ARG A 652 -21.82 12.11 36.37
C ARG A 652 -22.35 13.34 37.10
N ARG A 653 -22.98 14.30 36.40
CA ARG A 653 -23.49 15.56 36.98
C ARG A 653 -24.88 15.45 37.61
N ARG A 654 -25.81 14.70 37.01
CA ARG A 654 -27.25 14.69 37.36
C ARG A 654 -27.61 14.17 38.76
N ARG A 655 -26.68 13.54 39.48
CA ARG A 655 -26.89 13.09 40.87
C ARG A 655 -25.98 13.78 41.89
N ILE A 656 -25.21 14.79 41.45
CA ILE A 656 -24.48 15.72 42.32
C ILE A 656 -25.40 16.88 42.75
N ALA A 657 -26.51 17.11 42.03
CA ALA A 657 -27.49 18.17 42.28
C ALA A 657 -28.50 17.80 43.36
#